data_AF-A0A7C1V8E0-F1
#
_entry.id   AF-A0A7C1V8E0-F1
#
_cell.length_a   1.000
_cell.length_b   1.000
_cell.length_c   1.000
_cell.angle_alpha   90.00
_cell.angle_beta   90.00
_cell.angle_gamma   90.00
#
_symmetry.space_group_name_H-M   'P 1'
#
loop_
_entity.id
_entity.type
_entity.pdbx_description
1 polymer ?
#
loop_
_entity_poly.entity_id
_entity_poly.type
_entity_poly.pdbx_seq_one_letter_code
_entity_poly.pdbx_strand_id
1 'polypeptide(L)'
;FIDTSKEKGFLIDLFKKQSSSEGVKIGDSLRFSVEKAIQLLGNSLIQQNPEFLDEILLLRDNLSDFLSEFYAELLRIMYRIIFLLFAEKRKMLPVERGIYLEHFSLDSMRKLADKQLRVEKSRDLWKKLFITFKLVRDGNNLLGVNSFNGSLFKDENLSIIIGKNLSVTNDIVIRVIRLLTTFKDANIRQKINFSIEEEEIGSIYESLLDLKPHLASNSEFKLISQTTERKSTGSYYTPKPLIDILIRTTLQPLVEDKLKKAGNNLDKRKKAILDLKVCDPACGGGTFLLSAMDFLGKKLAEIRTGLKNSMEDDLRNARRDVLQYCIYGVDMNPLAVELAKISLWLRACVKDKPLNFLDNHIKCGNSLIGLGQKMEINEIIPNAFEAVSGNKAIGIPSENKKIRSKAREVIKSEIKQRKIKGITTLITSFFTEKRTADICSAKFKEIIDMPETNPSKIKEKEQKYIQIKNNENYLQALNEADIWTSTFFWPFEGESLGEIPRYTTIEQLREKIKDPELKNLMKKIKSIAKQNQFFHWYIEFPEIFSTTRKGFDCLIGNPPWERIKITDKEFFDGIVPAIVEAKSSSERYNLMKKEFRKNPYMFEEYKTAKIQSQKKTHFIKNSNFYNYSAVGDINTFLIFAERFISLLTPTGRAGIIVPTGIATDYYSQNFFNHIVDNHQLISLFDFENKKKFFPDIHGSFRFSLLTLGGEHLNIENMNFGFFLHNIEDYFNENRKFDLKIADFKVLNPNTKTCPVFKAKKDFEITMRAYNMFPILLDENNNKNIWNVTMRQGLVHLTEDSKKKILKSLDDIKSNIEEFIPLYEGRMMKIYDHRAASIDFREKTAKRTAISIPTTSEQHQNIKFTVVPRYFVHKDIIESRKPEEYSYEWVLAFRDVTATTNERTMIACIIPNLAIAYSLRGVFISKFPPKYIALLLANLNSFCYDYIVRQKTSGTHLSNFIFYQIPVVPLEIYKPDLINLIIPKVIQLSFTSYDLRNFAENCGYSGPPYKWDFEERNCLRAELDAIYAHLYKYSRNELEYIIDTFTVTKKYDMNNYNEFRTKILILNAYEKFSKQKELFE
;
A
#
# COMPACT_ATOMS: atom_id res chain seq x y z
N PHE A 1 0.96 -46.04 26.24
CA PHE A 1 1.02 -44.66 26.74
C PHE A 1 0.85 -43.72 25.55
N ILE A 2 -0.39 -43.31 25.29
CA ILE A 2 -0.72 -42.32 24.24
C ILE A 2 -0.33 -40.95 24.78
N ASP A 3 0.40 -40.19 23.97
CA ASP A 3 1.01 -38.90 24.30
C ASP A 3 -0.06 -37.81 24.45
N THR A 4 -0.62 -37.71 25.65
CA THR A 4 -1.66 -36.75 26.07
C THR A 4 -1.27 -35.27 25.90
N SER A 5 0.00 -34.97 25.57
CA SER A 5 0.46 -33.60 25.32
C SER A 5 -0.02 -33.04 23.96
N LYS A 6 -0.08 -33.89 22.92
CA LYS A 6 -0.53 -33.50 21.58
C LYS A 6 -2.04 -33.30 21.48
N GLU A 7 -2.83 -34.15 22.15
CA GLU A 7 -4.30 -33.97 22.22
C GLU A 7 -4.69 -32.73 23.03
N LYS A 8 -3.97 -32.42 24.12
CA LYS A 8 -4.18 -31.16 24.87
C LYS A 8 -3.83 -29.94 24.02
N GLY A 9 -2.74 -29.97 23.25
CA GLY A 9 -2.39 -28.92 22.30
C GLY A 9 -3.45 -28.71 21.22
N PHE A 10 -3.93 -29.81 20.63
CA PHE A 10 -5.00 -29.77 19.62
C PHE A 10 -6.32 -29.23 20.18
N LEU A 11 -6.74 -29.67 21.37
CA LEU A 11 -7.95 -29.17 22.02
C LEU A 11 -7.81 -27.70 22.40
N ILE A 12 -6.68 -27.27 22.96
CA ILE A 12 -6.42 -25.86 23.26
C ILE A 12 -6.47 -25.01 21.98
N ASP A 13 -5.86 -25.46 20.88
CA ASP A 13 -5.91 -24.76 19.60
C ASP A 13 -7.32 -24.74 19.00
N LEU A 14 -8.11 -25.80 19.18
CA LEU A 14 -9.50 -25.87 18.72
C LEU A 14 -10.41 -24.95 19.54
N PHE A 15 -10.23 -24.91 20.87
CA PHE A 15 -10.90 -23.96 21.76
C PHE A 15 -10.47 -22.52 21.45
N LYS A 16 -9.19 -22.27 21.17
CA LYS A 16 -8.70 -20.96 20.76
C LYS A 16 -9.32 -20.52 19.45
N LYS A 17 -9.38 -21.41 18.45
CA LYS A 17 -10.06 -21.16 17.17
C LYS A 17 -11.55 -20.92 17.35
N GLN A 18 -12.23 -21.71 18.17
CA GLN A 18 -13.66 -21.50 18.48
C GLN A 18 -13.89 -20.17 19.20
N SER A 19 -13.15 -19.87 20.26
CA SER A 19 -13.23 -18.60 20.99
C SER A 19 -12.92 -17.40 20.09
N SER A 20 -11.91 -17.48 19.21
CA SER A 20 -11.64 -16.42 18.23
C SER A 20 -12.78 -16.29 17.21
N SER A 21 -13.37 -17.39 16.76
CA SER A 21 -14.49 -17.33 15.80
C SER A 21 -15.79 -16.79 16.42
N GLU A 22 -16.03 -17.07 17.70
CA GLU A 22 -17.14 -16.51 18.47
C GLU A 22 -16.90 -15.04 18.82
N GLY A 23 -15.66 -14.67 19.19
CA GLY A 23 -15.23 -13.28 19.42
C GLY A 23 -15.46 -12.39 18.20
N VAL A 24 -15.00 -12.83 17.01
CA VAL A 24 -15.23 -12.11 15.74
C VAL A 24 -16.72 -11.89 15.44
N LYS A 25 -17.57 -12.91 15.66
CA LYS A 25 -19.03 -12.77 15.48
C LYS A 25 -19.65 -11.76 16.46
N ILE A 26 -19.17 -11.74 17.70
CA ILE A 26 -19.61 -10.79 18.73
C ILE A 26 -19.16 -9.37 18.35
N GLY A 27 -17.92 -9.21 17.86
CA GLY A 27 -17.38 -7.93 17.42
C GLY A 27 -18.17 -7.30 16.26
N ASP A 28 -18.45 -8.08 15.21
CA ASP A 28 -19.26 -7.62 14.08
C ASP A 28 -20.68 -7.20 14.50
N SER A 29 -21.28 -7.96 15.42
CA SER A 29 -22.60 -7.64 15.97
C SER A 29 -22.57 -6.37 16.83
N LEU A 30 -21.51 -6.19 17.63
CA LEU A 30 -21.32 -5.00 18.47
C LEU A 30 -21.10 -3.74 17.62
N ARG A 31 -20.36 -3.82 16.51
CA ARG A 31 -20.21 -2.70 15.56
C ARG A 31 -21.55 -2.12 15.14
N PHE A 32 -22.44 -2.96 14.63
CA PHE A 32 -23.76 -2.55 14.19
C PHE A 32 -24.63 -1.99 15.33
N SER A 33 -24.49 -2.56 16.53
CA SER A 33 -25.14 -2.05 17.73
C SER A 33 -24.64 -0.67 18.14
N VAL A 34 -23.33 -0.40 18.06
CA VAL A 34 -22.74 0.91 18.38
C VAL A 34 -23.18 1.96 17.35
N GLU A 35 -23.16 1.62 16.06
CA GLU A 35 -23.66 2.51 15.00
C GLU A 35 -25.12 2.92 15.26
N LYS A 36 -25.99 1.94 15.56
CA LYS A 36 -27.39 2.20 15.92
C LYS A 36 -27.52 3.03 17.19
N ALA A 37 -26.66 2.81 18.19
CA ALA A 37 -26.68 3.58 19.42
C ALA A 37 -26.33 5.05 19.17
N ILE A 38 -25.35 5.32 18.31
CA ILE A 38 -24.97 6.68 17.91
C ILE A 38 -26.10 7.36 17.15
N GLN A 39 -26.69 6.69 16.15
CA GLN A 39 -27.82 7.25 15.40
C GLN A 39 -29.02 7.52 16.30
N LEU A 40 -29.35 6.59 17.20
CA LEU A 40 -30.45 6.75 18.16
C LEU A 40 -30.20 7.96 19.08
N LEU A 41 -28.99 8.08 19.63
CA LEU A 41 -28.63 9.15 20.53
C LEU A 41 -28.62 10.50 19.82
N GLY A 42 -27.99 10.57 18.64
CA GLY A 42 -27.93 11.78 17.81
C GLY A 42 -29.33 12.29 17.42
N ASN A 43 -30.18 11.40 16.90
CA ASN A 43 -31.56 11.74 16.57
C ASN A 43 -32.35 12.23 17.79
N SER A 44 -32.20 11.55 18.93
CA SER A 44 -32.93 11.93 20.14
C SER A 44 -32.47 13.27 20.70
N LEU A 45 -31.16 13.58 20.63
CA LEU A 45 -30.62 14.87 21.04
C LEU A 45 -31.14 16.01 20.15
N ILE A 46 -31.23 15.79 18.83
CA ILE A 46 -31.79 16.78 17.90
C ILE A 46 -33.30 16.97 18.13
N GLN A 47 -34.05 15.89 18.27
CA GLN A 47 -35.52 15.94 18.38
C GLN A 47 -36.03 16.43 19.75
N GLN A 48 -35.33 16.11 20.84
CA GLN A 48 -35.77 16.46 22.21
C GLN A 48 -35.26 17.82 22.70
N ASN A 49 -34.51 18.54 21.86
CA ASN A 49 -33.97 19.88 22.14
C ASN A 49 -34.27 20.80 20.92
N PRO A 50 -35.47 21.39 20.82
CA PRO A 50 -35.93 22.11 19.63
C PRO A 50 -35.02 23.28 19.21
N GLU A 51 -34.52 24.05 20.20
CA GLU A 51 -33.60 25.18 19.96
C GLU A 51 -32.31 24.74 19.25
N PHE A 52 -31.86 23.50 19.50
CA PHE A 52 -30.67 22.95 18.87
C PHE A 52 -30.91 22.58 17.40
N LEU A 53 -32.12 22.09 17.07
CA LEU A 53 -32.49 21.80 15.69
C LEU A 53 -32.55 23.09 14.85
N ASP A 54 -33.14 24.16 15.40
CA ASP A 54 -33.21 25.45 14.71
C ASP A 54 -31.81 26.00 14.41
N GLU A 55 -30.88 25.90 15.35
CA GLU A 55 -29.49 26.30 15.16
C GLU A 55 -28.79 25.48 14.07
N ILE A 56 -28.99 24.15 14.05
CA ILE A 56 -28.44 23.27 13.01
C ILE A 56 -28.93 23.70 11.62
N LEU A 57 -30.22 24.00 11.48
CA LEU A 57 -30.81 24.42 10.22
C LEU A 57 -30.29 25.78 9.73
N LEU A 58 -29.79 26.63 10.64
CA LEU A 58 -29.20 27.93 10.33
C LEU A 58 -27.75 27.85 9.82
N LEU A 59 -27.03 26.75 10.08
CA LEU A 59 -25.59 26.65 9.81
C LEU A 59 -25.22 26.65 8.32
N ARG A 60 -26.16 26.44 7.39
CA ARG A 60 -26.00 26.41 5.92
C ARG A 60 -24.62 25.83 5.49
N ASP A 61 -23.63 26.69 5.27
CA ASP A 61 -22.30 26.35 4.75
C ASP A 61 -21.38 25.62 5.76
N ASN A 62 -21.63 25.72 7.07
CA ASN A 62 -20.83 25.07 8.12
C ASN A 62 -21.45 23.77 8.66
N LEU A 63 -22.55 23.31 8.06
CA LEU A 63 -23.30 22.16 8.56
C LEU A 63 -22.46 20.87 8.59
N SER A 64 -21.63 20.63 7.57
CA SER A 64 -20.81 19.41 7.47
C SER A 64 -19.76 19.31 8.58
N ASP A 65 -19.03 20.39 8.82
CA ASP A 65 -18.00 20.47 9.87
C ASP A 65 -18.65 20.32 11.26
N PHE A 66 -19.79 20.99 11.47
CA PHE A 66 -20.55 20.88 12.70
C PHE A 66 -21.06 19.46 12.95
N LEU A 67 -21.64 18.79 11.94
CA LEU A 67 -22.10 17.41 12.06
C LEU A 67 -20.95 16.44 12.36
N SER A 68 -19.77 16.71 11.81
CA SER A 68 -18.55 15.93 12.07
C SER A 68 -18.09 16.09 13.52
N GLU A 69 -18.11 17.31 14.06
CA GLU A 69 -17.81 17.57 15.47
C GLU A 69 -18.86 16.96 16.41
N PHE A 70 -20.14 17.09 16.07
CA PHE A 70 -21.23 16.46 16.81
C PHE A 70 -21.11 14.93 16.83
N TYR A 71 -20.79 14.31 15.69
CA TYR A 71 -20.51 12.89 15.60
C TYR A 71 -19.32 12.47 16.47
N ALA A 72 -18.23 13.24 16.46
CA ALA A 72 -17.07 13.01 17.32
C ALA A 72 -17.45 13.01 18.81
N GLU A 73 -18.31 13.92 19.25
CA GLU A 73 -18.80 13.95 20.63
C GLU A 73 -19.67 12.73 20.99
N LEU A 74 -20.59 12.33 20.10
CA LEU A 74 -21.39 11.12 20.30
C LEU A 74 -20.50 9.87 20.42
N LEU A 75 -19.47 9.78 19.59
CA LEU A 75 -18.51 8.68 19.60
C LEU A 75 -17.72 8.64 20.91
N ARG A 76 -17.26 9.80 21.41
CA ARG A 76 -16.60 9.92 22.73
C ARG A 76 -17.50 9.47 23.87
N ILE A 77 -18.81 9.76 23.83
CA ILE A 77 -19.77 9.24 24.82
C ILE A 77 -19.85 7.71 24.75
N MET A 78 -19.92 7.12 23.54
CA MET A 78 -19.91 5.67 23.39
C MET A 78 -18.62 5.05 23.94
N TYR A 79 -17.47 5.68 23.69
CA TYR A 79 -16.17 5.25 24.20
C TYR A 79 -16.12 5.27 25.72
N ARG A 80 -16.63 6.32 26.37
CA ARG A 80 -16.73 6.40 27.83
C ARG A 80 -17.61 5.30 28.40
N ILE A 81 -18.77 5.03 27.80
CA ILE A 81 -19.69 3.97 28.26
C ILE A 81 -19.01 2.60 28.17
N ILE A 82 -18.41 2.28 27.02
CA ILE A 82 -17.75 0.98 26.80
C ILE A 82 -16.53 0.82 27.72
N PHE A 83 -15.72 1.87 27.89
CA PHE A 83 -14.61 1.87 28.82
C PHE A 83 -15.07 1.56 30.25
N LEU A 84 -16.15 2.19 30.72
CA LEU A 84 -16.70 1.93 32.04
C LEU A 84 -17.25 0.49 32.17
N LEU A 85 -17.96 -0.03 31.17
CA LEU A 85 -18.44 -1.42 31.17
C LEU A 85 -17.27 -2.41 31.32
N PHE A 86 -16.14 -2.11 30.68
CA PHE A 86 -14.92 -2.90 30.78
C PHE A 86 -14.22 -2.75 32.13
N ALA A 87 -14.06 -1.52 32.61
CA ALA A 87 -13.44 -1.21 33.90
C ALA A 87 -14.23 -1.86 35.06
N GLU A 88 -15.56 -1.84 35.01
CA GLU A 88 -16.43 -2.54 35.96
C GLU A 88 -16.22 -4.05 35.89
N LYS A 89 -16.20 -4.64 34.69
CA LYS A 89 -15.99 -6.09 34.51
C LYS A 89 -14.63 -6.56 35.03
N ARG A 90 -13.59 -5.73 34.89
CA ARG A 90 -12.24 -5.98 35.40
C ARG A 90 -12.04 -5.64 36.87
N LYS A 91 -13.11 -5.31 37.61
CA LYS A 91 -13.07 -4.91 39.02
C LYS A 91 -12.13 -3.74 39.30
N MET A 92 -12.00 -2.84 38.31
CA MET A 92 -11.23 -1.60 38.45
C MET A 92 -12.03 -0.50 39.12
N LEU A 93 -13.36 -0.65 39.11
CA LEU A 93 -14.31 0.18 39.82
C LEU A 93 -14.89 -0.60 41.00
N PRO A 94 -15.37 0.07 42.05
CA PRO A 94 -15.88 -0.55 43.28
C PRO A 94 -17.26 -1.20 43.03
N VAL A 95 -17.25 -2.35 42.34
CA VAL A 95 -18.44 -3.09 41.90
C VAL A 95 -18.79 -4.28 42.79
N GLU A 96 -18.10 -4.45 43.93
CA GLU A 96 -18.33 -5.59 44.81
C GLU A 96 -19.48 -5.33 45.80
N ARG A 97 -19.44 -4.20 46.53
CA ARG A 97 -20.54 -3.69 47.40
C ARG A 97 -20.39 -2.18 47.59
N GLY A 98 -21.51 -1.44 47.69
CA GLY A 98 -21.53 -0.03 48.09
C GLY A 98 -22.30 0.90 47.14
N ILE A 99 -22.29 2.18 47.49
CA ILE A 99 -23.08 3.25 46.83
C ILE A 99 -22.77 3.34 45.33
N TYR A 100 -21.52 3.10 44.91
CA TYR A 100 -21.16 3.09 43.48
C TYR A 100 -21.94 2.04 42.69
N LEU A 101 -21.96 0.78 43.15
CA LEU A 101 -22.64 -0.30 42.46
C LEU A 101 -24.15 -0.03 42.33
N GLU A 102 -24.77 0.50 43.38
CA GLU A 102 -26.22 0.74 43.42
C GLU A 102 -26.62 1.98 42.59
N HIS A 103 -25.83 3.05 42.68
CA HIS A 103 -26.23 4.37 42.20
C HIS A 103 -25.34 4.96 41.10
N PHE A 104 -24.26 4.34 40.65
CA PHE A 104 -23.42 4.90 39.59
C PHE A 104 -22.98 3.86 38.56
N SER A 105 -23.01 2.58 38.91
CA SER A 105 -22.58 1.52 38.01
C SER A 105 -23.45 1.40 36.75
N LEU A 106 -22.77 1.17 35.63
CA LEU A 106 -23.41 0.85 34.37
C LEU A 106 -24.04 -0.54 34.37
N ASP A 107 -23.55 -1.49 35.19
CA ASP A 107 -24.22 -2.78 35.40
C ASP A 107 -25.63 -2.60 36.00
N SER A 108 -25.83 -1.62 36.89
CA SER A 108 -27.16 -1.29 37.39
C SER A 108 -28.08 -0.72 36.30
N MET A 109 -27.55 0.11 35.40
CA MET A 109 -28.30 0.57 34.22
C MET A 109 -28.58 -0.59 33.24
N ARG A 110 -27.66 -1.55 33.12
CA ARG A 110 -27.82 -2.77 32.30
C ARG A 110 -28.96 -3.64 32.83
N LYS A 111 -29.11 -3.78 34.15
CA LYS A 111 -30.25 -4.51 34.76
C LYS A 111 -31.59 -3.84 34.44
N LEU A 112 -31.65 -2.51 34.39
CA LEU A 112 -32.83 -1.79 33.90
C LEU A 112 -33.07 -2.05 32.41
N ALA A 113 -31.99 -2.07 31.64
CA ALA A 113 -32.00 -2.39 30.22
C ALA A 113 -32.35 -3.86 29.90
N ASP A 114 -32.41 -4.77 30.86
CA ASP A 114 -32.92 -6.14 30.65
C ASP A 114 -34.46 -6.23 30.77
N LYS A 115 -35.09 -5.30 31.50
CA LYS A 115 -36.55 -5.29 31.72
C LYS A 115 -37.33 -4.81 30.50
N GLN A 116 -38.65 -5.01 30.46
CA GLN A 116 -39.48 -4.47 29.37
C GLN A 116 -39.34 -2.93 29.33
N LEU A 117 -38.98 -2.39 28.15
CA LEU A 117 -38.77 -0.95 27.99
C LEU A 117 -40.11 -0.24 28.08
N ARG A 118 -40.24 0.67 29.05
CA ARG A 118 -41.36 1.60 29.15
C ARG A 118 -40.88 2.98 28.71
N VAL A 119 -41.79 3.79 28.17
CA VAL A 119 -41.49 5.20 27.88
C VAL A 119 -41.41 5.93 29.21
N GLU A 120 -40.24 6.47 29.53
CA GLU A 120 -39.98 7.23 30.76
C GLU A 120 -39.39 8.59 30.36
N LYS A 121 -40.17 9.66 30.60
CA LYS A 121 -39.82 11.03 30.18
C LYS A 121 -38.85 11.75 31.11
N SER A 122 -38.49 11.14 32.25
CA SER A 122 -37.47 11.67 33.16
C SER A 122 -36.11 11.74 32.46
N ARG A 123 -35.22 12.65 32.88
CA ARG A 123 -33.88 12.86 32.30
C ARG A 123 -32.74 12.63 33.31
N ASP A 124 -33.05 12.00 34.45
CA ASP A 124 -32.12 11.81 35.55
C ASP A 124 -31.03 10.77 35.24
N LEU A 125 -31.31 9.72 34.45
CA LEU A 125 -30.29 8.75 34.04
C LEU A 125 -29.21 9.40 33.16
N TRP A 126 -29.58 10.37 32.31
CA TRP A 126 -28.62 11.14 31.51
C TRP A 126 -27.68 11.95 32.41
N LYS A 127 -28.24 12.69 33.37
CA LYS A 127 -27.44 13.46 34.35
C LYS A 127 -26.53 12.53 35.17
N LYS A 128 -27.07 11.38 35.60
CA LYS A 128 -26.36 10.35 36.37
C LYS A 128 -25.17 9.77 35.60
N LEU A 129 -25.31 9.57 34.29
CA LEU A 129 -24.22 9.12 33.42
C LEU A 129 -23.06 10.12 33.41
N PHE A 130 -23.35 11.42 33.24
CA PHE A 130 -22.32 12.47 33.27
C PHE A 130 -21.70 12.67 34.65
N ILE A 131 -22.48 12.50 35.73
CA ILE A 131 -21.92 12.46 37.09
C ILE A 131 -20.95 11.28 37.22
N THR A 132 -21.28 10.11 36.66
CA THR A 132 -20.41 8.93 36.66
C THR A 132 -19.11 9.21 35.90
N PHE A 133 -19.18 9.88 34.74
CA PHE A 133 -17.99 10.32 34.00
C PHE A 133 -17.10 11.25 34.84
N LYS A 134 -17.72 12.20 35.55
CA LYS A 134 -17.00 13.12 36.45
C LYS A 134 -16.37 12.39 37.63
N LEU A 135 -17.07 11.44 38.25
CA LEU A 135 -16.56 10.62 39.35
C LEU A 135 -15.33 9.81 38.94
N VAL A 136 -15.36 9.20 37.76
CA VAL A 136 -14.26 8.39 37.22
C VAL A 136 -13.08 9.27 36.79
N ARG A 137 -13.35 10.49 36.29
CA ARG A 137 -12.33 11.48 35.96
C ARG A 137 -11.57 11.95 37.20
N ASP A 138 -12.30 12.50 38.16
CA ASP A 138 -11.73 13.20 39.31
C ASP A 138 -11.34 12.23 40.44
N GLY A 139 -11.90 11.02 40.42
CA GLY A 139 -11.82 10.05 41.52
C GLY A 139 -12.69 10.46 42.71
N ASN A 140 -13.01 9.50 43.56
CA ASN A 140 -13.74 9.74 44.79
C ASN A 140 -13.39 8.69 45.86
N ASN A 141 -12.65 9.11 46.89
CA ASN A 141 -12.23 8.22 47.98
C ASN A 141 -13.41 7.66 48.80
N LEU A 142 -14.48 8.45 49.01
CA LEU A 142 -15.65 8.00 49.78
C LEU A 142 -16.40 6.86 49.09
N LEU A 143 -16.44 6.89 47.76
CA LEU A 143 -17.07 5.84 46.96
C LEU A 143 -16.11 4.71 46.58
N GLY A 144 -14.82 4.80 46.93
CA GLY A 144 -13.79 3.87 46.51
C GLY A 144 -13.49 3.91 45.00
N VAL A 145 -13.82 5.01 44.33
CA VAL A 145 -13.60 5.19 42.88
C VAL A 145 -12.23 5.79 42.66
N ASN A 146 -11.32 5.03 42.05
CA ASN A 146 -10.03 5.55 41.64
C ASN A 146 -10.19 6.54 40.48
N SER A 147 -9.40 7.61 40.48
CA SER A 147 -9.36 8.55 39.36
C SER A 147 -8.58 7.93 38.21
N PHE A 148 -9.24 7.85 37.05
CA PHE A 148 -8.60 7.40 35.82
C PHE A 148 -7.93 8.55 35.08
N ASN A 149 -8.39 9.81 35.25
CA ASN A 149 -7.91 10.99 34.52
C ASN A 149 -7.87 10.75 32.98
N GLY A 150 -7.19 11.63 32.23
CA GLY A 150 -6.93 11.46 30.80
C GLY A 150 -7.90 12.22 29.89
N SER A 151 -7.50 12.40 28.62
CA SER A 151 -8.27 13.13 27.61
C SER A 151 -9.67 12.58 27.37
N LEU A 152 -9.88 11.27 27.59
CA LEU A 152 -11.16 10.60 27.34
C LEU A 152 -12.32 11.24 28.12
N PHE A 153 -12.10 11.57 29.41
CA PHE A 153 -13.15 12.06 30.31
C PHE A 153 -13.15 13.60 30.47
N LYS A 154 -12.37 14.35 29.70
CA LYS A 154 -12.38 15.83 29.74
C LYS A 154 -13.70 16.39 29.21
N ASP A 155 -14.27 17.37 29.92
CA ASP A 155 -15.53 18.03 29.50
C ASP A 155 -15.32 18.92 28.27
N GLU A 156 -14.12 19.45 28.08
CA GLU A 156 -13.71 20.26 26.91
C GLU A 156 -13.92 19.52 25.57
N ASN A 157 -13.90 18.19 25.59
CA ASN A 157 -14.11 17.35 24.41
C ASN A 157 -15.60 17.07 24.10
N LEU A 158 -16.54 17.65 24.87
CA LEU A 158 -17.99 17.57 24.66
C LEU A 158 -18.60 18.99 24.67
N SER A 159 -18.02 19.91 23.89
CA SER A 159 -18.36 21.33 23.89
C SER A 159 -19.79 21.59 23.41
N ILE A 160 -20.29 20.82 22.45
CA ILE A 160 -21.65 20.93 21.91
C ILE A 160 -22.64 20.37 22.94
N ILE A 161 -22.45 19.13 23.39
CA ILE A 161 -23.42 18.45 24.26
C ILE A 161 -23.45 19.06 25.66
N ILE A 162 -22.30 19.28 26.31
CA ILE A 162 -22.24 19.89 27.64
C ILE A 162 -22.46 21.39 27.55
N GLY A 163 -21.80 22.08 26.61
CA GLY A 163 -21.86 23.54 26.52
C GLY A 163 -23.25 24.06 26.17
N LYS A 164 -24.04 23.31 25.38
CA LYS A 164 -25.45 23.63 25.09
C LYS A 164 -26.45 22.95 26.04
N ASN A 165 -25.96 22.25 27.08
CA ASN A 165 -26.79 21.56 28.07
C ASN A 165 -27.82 20.59 27.47
N LEU A 166 -27.43 19.88 26.41
CA LEU A 166 -28.32 18.94 25.71
C LEU A 166 -28.62 17.73 26.61
N SER A 167 -29.85 17.24 26.54
CA SER A 167 -30.26 16.07 27.31
C SER A 167 -31.29 15.21 26.60
N VAL A 168 -31.36 13.94 27.01
CA VAL A 168 -32.33 12.96 26.51
C VAL A 168 -33.08 12.30 27.66
N THR A 169 -34.23 11.72 27.35
CA THR A 169 -35.06 10.94 28.26
C THR A 169 -34.44 9.60 28.65
N ASN A 170 -34.82 9.07 29.81
CA ASN A 170 -34.33 7.82 30.39
C ASN A 170 -34.54 6.62 29.45
N ASP A 171 -35.66 6.57 28.73
CA ASP A 171 -35.93 5.48 27.80
C ASP A 171 -34.90 5.41 26.66
N ILE A 172 -34.37 6.55 26.21
CA ILE A 172 -33.29 6.62 25.23
C ILE A 172 -31.98 6.11 25.83
N VAL A 173 -31.62 6.55 27.04
CA VAL A 173 -30.40 6.08 27.73
C VAL A 173 -30.44 4.55 27.89
N ILE A 174 -31.56 3.99 28.34
CA ILE A 174 -31.71 2.55 28.54
C ILE A 174 -31.64 1.79 27.20
N ARG A 175 -32.21 2.34 26.12
CA ARG A 175 -32.10 1.75 24.77
C ARG A 175 -30.66 1.75 24.26
N VAL A 176 -29.91 2.83 24.48
CA VAL A 176 -28.48 2.91 24.15
C VAL A 176 -27.71 1.85 24.93
N ILE A 177 -27.88 1.78 26.25
CA ILE A 177 -27.22 0.74 27.08
C ILE A 177 -27.61 -0.67 26.61
N ARG A 178 -28.87 -0.91 26.24
CA ARG A 178 -29.31 -2.21 25.70
C ARG A 178 -28.60 -2.57 24.40
N LEU A 179 -28.50 -1.62 23.46
CA LEU A 179 -27.80 -1.83 22.19
C LEU A 179 -26.33 -2.20 22.44
N LEU A 180 -25.68 -1.49 23.36
CA LEU A 180 -24.27 -1.72 23.67
C LEU A 180 -24.00 -3.02 24.45
N THR A 181 -24.99 -3.56 25.17
CA THR A 181 -24.79 -4.71 26.08
C THR A 181 -25.44 -6.01 25.62
N THR A 182 -26.20 -5.98 24.52
CA THR A 182 -26.90 -7.14 23.96
C THR A 182 -26.83 -7.16 22.43
N PHE A 183 -26.82 -8.35 21.85
CA PHE A 183 -26.96 -8.56 20.42
C PHE A 183 -28.03 -9.62 20.13
N LYS A 184 -28.48 -9.70 18.88
CA LYS A 184 -29.43 -10.72 18.42
C LYS A 184 -28.69 -11.73 17.55
N ASP A 185 -28.73 -13.00 17.94
CA ASP A 185 -28.30 -14.12 17.11
C ASP A 185 -29.47 -15.10 16.95
N ALA A 186 -29.78 -15.47 15.71
CA ALA A 186 -30.92 -16.34 15.36
C ALA A 186 -32.25 -15.98 16.09
N ASN A 187 -32.58 -14.68 16.17
CA ASN A 187 -33.73 -14.12 16.90
C ASN A 187 -33.73 -14.27 18.44
N ILE A 188 -32.68 -14.84 19.03
CA ILE A 188 -32.48 -14.90 20.48
C ILE A 188 -31.59 -13.73 20.91
N ARG A 189 -32.01 -12.99 21.95
CA ARG A 189 -31.20 -11.91 22.51
C ARG A 189 -30.15 -12.50 23.43
N GLN A 190 -28.88 -12.29 23.09
CA GLN A 190 -27.74 -12.71 23.90
C GLN A 190 -27.06 -11.50 24.53
N LYS A 191 -26.48 -11.71 25.72
CA LYS A 191 -25.72 -10.69 26.45
C LYS A 191 -24.30 -10.66 25.90
N ILE A 192 -23.81 -9.45 25.62
CA ILE A 192 -22.41 -9.25 25.29
C ILE A 192 -21.59 -9.49 26.56
N ASN A 193 -20.64 -10.39 26.47
CA ASN A 193 -19.65 -10.58 27.50
C ASN A 193 -18.47 -9.66 27.18
N PHE A 194 -18.26 -8.60 27.95
CA PHE A 194 -17.10 -7.71 27.84
C PHE A 194 -15.78 -8.35 28.31
N SER A 195 -15.66 -9.67 28.16
CA SER A 195 -14.40 -10.42 28.21
C SER A 195 -13.76 -10.53 26.81
N ILE A 196 -14.31 -9.82 25.83
CA ILE A 196 -13.77 -9.62 24.48
C ILE A 196 -12.30 -9.18 24.56
N GLU A 197 -11.45 -9.70 23.66
CA GLU A 197 -10.06 -9.26 23.54
C GLU A 197 -10.02 -7.77 23.16
N GLU A 198 -9.13 -6.99 23.78
CA GLU A 198 -9.07 -5.54 23.58
C GLU A 198 -8.83 -5.14 22.11
N GLU A 199 -8.27 -6.07 21.32
CA GLU A 199 -7.99 -5.96 19.90
C GLU A 199 -9.27 -5.95 19.04
N GLU A 200 -10.32 -6.67 19.44
CA GLU A 200 -11.62 -6.69 18.75
C GLU A 200 -12.41 -5.39 18.99
N ILE A 201 -12.13 -4.68 20.09
CA ILE A 201 -12.72 -3.36 20.35
C ILE A 201 -12.09 -2.31 19.43
N GLY A 202 -10.77 -2.37 19.23
CA GLY A 202 -10.06 -1.51 18.30
C GLY A 202 -10.62 -1.60 16.88
N SER A 203 -10.85 -2.83 16.38
CA SER A 203 -11.40 -3.03 15.03
C SER A 203 -12.82 -2.52 14.86
N ILE A 204 -13.68 -2.68 15.89
CA ILE A 204 -15.03 -2.12 15.90
C ILE A 204 -14.98 -0.61 15.75
N TYR A 205 -14.12 0.05 16.53
CA TYR A 205 -14.04 1.49 16.54
C TYR A 205 -13.43 2.05 15.27
N GLU A 206 -12.36 1.45 14.74
CA GLU A 206 -11.80 1.83 13.43
C GLU A 206 -12.89 1.80 12.35
N SER A 207 -13.71 0.76 12.34
CA SER A 207 -14.78 0.60 11.36
C SER A 207 -15.93 1.59 11.50
N LEU A 208 -16.03 2.31 12.63
CA LEU A 208 -16.97 3.41 12.84
C LEU A 208 -16.40 4.73 12.33
N LEU A 209 -15.06 4.91 12.34
CA LEU A 209 -14.42 6.12 11.82
C LEU A 209 -14.66 6.31 10.32
N ASP A 210 -14.95 5.24 9.58
CA ASP A 210 -15.31 5.24 8.16
C ASP A 210 -16.73 5.78 7.87
N LEU A 211 -17.50 6.11 8.90
CA LEU A 211 -18.88 6.58 8.74
C LEU A 211 -18.93 8.11 8.74
N LYS A 212 -19.60 8.69 7.73
CA LYS A 212 -19.86 10.13 7.70
C LYS A 212 -21.25 10.47 8.23
N PRO A 213 -21.36 11.50 9.08
CA PRO A 213 -22.65 11.98 9.52
C PRO A 213 -23.34 12.76 8.40
N HIS A 214 -24.64 12.51 8.25
CA HIS A 214 -25.50 13.22 7.30
C HIS A 214 -26.84 13.52 7.95
N LEU A 215 -27.38 14.71 7.71
CA LEU A 215 -28.72 15.07 8.12
C LEU A 215 -29.66 14.92 6.92
N ALA A 216 -30.54 13.91 6.98
CA ALA A 216 -31.53 13.67 5.94
C ALA A 216 -32.61 14.76 5.92
N SER A 217 -33.39 14.84 4.83
CA SER A 217 -34.40 15.88 4.60
C SER A 217 -35.50 15.98 5.66
N ASN A 218 -35.69 14.93 6.46
CA ASN A 218 -36.61 14.85 7.60
C ASN A 218 -35.94 15.25 8.94
N SER A 219 -34.80 15.93 8.89
CA SER A 219 -33.98 16.27 10.08
C SER A 219 -33.50 15.05 10.87
N GLU A 220 -33.35 13.91 10.19
CA GLU A 220 -32.87 12.67 10.79
C GLU A 220 -31.34 12.55 10.60
N PHE A 221 -30.63 12.45 11.70
CA PHE A 221 -29.20 12.17 11.74
C PHE A 221 -28.94 10.70 11.36
N LYS A 222 -28.20 10.50 10.28
CA LYS A 222 -27.80 9.18 9.78
C LYS A 222 -26.29 9.11 9.64
N LEU A 223 -25.77 7.90 9.83
CA LEU A 223 -24.42 7.57 9.45
C LEU A 223 -24.49 6.85 8.12
N ILE A 224 -23.79 7.38 7.12
CA ILE A 224 -23.75 6.78 5.79
C ILE A 224 -22.36 6.16 5.63
N SER A 225 -22.35 4.85 5.36
CA SER A 225 -21.13 4.20 4.89
C SER A 225 -20.91 4.61 3.45
N GLN A 226 -19.86 5.39 3.20
CA GLN A 226 -19.29 5.44 1.86
C GLN A 226 -18.64 4.08 1.64
N THR A 227 -19.30 3.20 0.89
CA THR A 227 -18.86 1.81 0.59
C THR A 227 -17.45 1.70 -0.03
N THR A 228 -16.75 2.81 -0.21
CA THR A 228 -15.44 2.91 -0.85
C THR A 228 -14.43 3.77 -0.09
N GLU A 229 -14.72 4.31 1.11
CA GLU A 229 -13.65 4.93 1.93
C GLU A 229 -12.70 3.91 2.56
N ARG A 230 -13.02 2.60 2.57
CA ARG A 230 -12.00 1.55 2.76
C ARG A 230 -10.87 1.64 1.72
N LYS A 231 -11.13 2.27 0.57
CA LYS A 231 -10.16 2.59 -0.48
C LYS A 231 -9.69 4.06 -0.48
N SER A 232 -10.15 4.91 0.45
CA SER A 232 -9.70 6.31 0.58
C SER A 232 -9.03 6.68 1.94
N THR A 233 -9.09 5.81 2.95
CA THR A 233 -8.33 5.94 4.22
C THR A 233 -7.17 4.94 4.35
N GLY A 234 -7.14 3.90 3.49
CA GLY A 234 -6.15 2.83 3.48
C GLY A 234 -6.08 2.00 4.77
N SER A 235 -7.02 2.18 5.69
CA SER A 235 -7.01 1.58 7.03
C SER A 235 -7.65 0.19 7.02
N TYR A 236 -6.86 -0.81 6.62
CA TYR A 236 -7.27 -2.21 6.71
C TYR A 236 -6.89 -2.78 8.08
N TYR A 237 -7.89 -3.29 8.81
CA TYR A 237 -7.63 -4.10 10.00
C TYR A 237 -6.65 -5.22 9.64
N THR A 238 -5.54 -5.26 10.38
CA THR A 238 -4.45 -6.18 10.08
C THR A 238 -4.56 -7.43 10.96
N PRO A 239 -4.65 -8.63 10.37
CA PRO A 239 -4.66 -9.87 11.14
C PRO A 239 -3.43 -10.02 12.04
N LYS A 240 -3.66 -10.32 13.32
CA LYS A 240 -2.62 -10.51 14.34
C LYS A 240 -1.43 -11.37 13.89
N PRO A 241 -1.61 -12.52 13.20
CA PRO A 241 -0.47 -13.33 12.80
C PRO A 241 0.50 -12.63 11.82
N LEU A 242 0.02 -11.68 11.00
CA LEU A 242 0.89 -10.89 10.14
C LEU A 242 1.71 -9.88 10.95
N ILE A 243 1.08 -9.29 11.98
CA ILE A 243 1.75 -8.39 12.93
C ILE A 243 2.81 -9.16 13.71
N ASP A 244 2.49 -10.37 14.19
CA ASP A 244 3.44 -11.23 14.91
C ASP A 244 4.69 -11.54 14.08
N ILE A 245 4.53 -11.78 12.77
CA ILE A 245 5.67 -11.96 11.85
C ILE A 245 6.52 -10.69 11.79
N LEU A 246 5.90 -9.50 11.67
CA LEU A 246 6.64 -8.24 11.66
C LEU A 246 7.36 -7.97 12.99
N ILE A 247 6.72 -8.23 14.13
CA ILE A 247 7.37 -8.12 15.46
C ILE A 247 8.57 -9.07 15.56
N ARG A 248 8.44 -10.28 15.02
CA ARG A 248 9.52 -11.29 14.98
C ARG A 248 10.70 -10.86 14.13
N THR A 249 10.50 -10.16 13.02
CA THR A 249 11.59 -9.71 12.13
C THR A 249 12.18 -8.36 12.54
N THR A 250 11.45 -7.55 13.31
CA THR A 250 11.85 -6.20 13.74
C THR A 250 12.25 -6.13 15.21
N LEU A 251 11.28 -6.17 16.12
CA LEU A 251 11.44 -5.82 17.52
C LEU A 251 12.12 -6.93 18.33
N GLN A 252 11.86 -8.20 17.99
CA GLN A 252 12.48 -9.33 18.68
C GLN A 252 14.03 -9.31 18.57
N PRO A 253 14.65 -9.19 17.38
CA PRO A 253 16.10 -9.08 17.26
C PRO A 253 16.70 -7.88 18.00
N LEU A 254 16.00 -6.74 18.02
CA LEU A 254 16.44 -5.55 18.76
C LEU A 254 16.47 -5.81 20.27
N VAL A 255 15.45 -6.47 20.81
CA VAL A 255 15.39 -6.87 22.21
C VAL A 255 16.51 -7.85 22.54
N GLU A 256 16.71 -8.86 21.72
CA GLU A 256 17.77 -9.86 21.90
C GLU A 256 19.16 -9.22 21.93
N ASP A 257 19.47 -8.33 20.99
CA ASP A 257 20.75 -7.61 20.93
C ASP A 257 20.98 -6.70 22.14
N LYS A 258 19.95 -5.97 22.56
CA LYS A 258 20.03 -5.07 23.73
C LYS A 258 20.22 -5.86 25.03
N LEU A 259 19.52 -6.98 25.18
CA LEU A 259 19.66 -7.86 26.36
C LEU A 259 21.03 -8.55 26.38
N LYS A 260 21.56 -8.95 25.22
CA LYS A 260 22.93 -9.50 25.11
C LYS A 260 23.97 -8.48 25.57
N LYS A 261 23.84 -7.22 25.14
CA LYS A 261 24.73 -6.11 25.57
C LYS A 261 24.59 -5.76 27.05
N ALA A 262 23.40 -5.92 27.63
CA ALA A 262 23.15 -5.64 29.06
C ALA A 262 23.74 -6.69 30.01
N GLY A 263 24.06 -7.90 29.52
CA GLY A 263 24.57 -9.01 30.31
C GLY A 263 23.53 -9.56 31.30
N ASN A 264 23.98 -10.05 32.45
CA ASN A 264 23.14 -10.70 33.47
C ASN A 264 22.61 -9.74 34.55
N ASN A 265 22.99 -8.46 34.54
CA ASN A 265 22.53 -7.50 35.54
C ASN A 265 21.05 -7.15 35.29
N LEU A 266 20.17 -7.45 36.25
CA LEU A 266 18.72 -7.25 36.13
C LEU A 266 18.33 -5.81 35.82
N ASP A 267 18.94 -4.81 36.46
CA ASP A 267 18.55 -3.41 36.26
C ASP A 267 19.02 -2.87 34.90
N LYS A 268 20.21 -3.28 34.46
CA LYS A 268 20.66 -2.99 33.09
C LYS A 268 19.74 -3.63 32.05
N ARG A 269 19.25 -4.85 32.29
CA ARG A 269 18.30 -5.54 31.39
C ARG A 269 16.94 -4.87 31.35
N LYS A 270 16.38 -4.48 32.50
CA LYS A 270 15.12 -3.71 32.58
C LYS A 270 15.25 -2.40 31.79
N LYS A 271 16.33 -1.65 32.04
CA LYS A 271 16.61 -0.40 31.35
C LYS A 271 16.79 -0.61 29.85
N ALA A 272 17.45 -1.69 29.42
CA ALA A 272 17.63 -2.00 28.01
C ALA A 272 16.31 -2.18 27.25
N ILE A 273 15.26 -2.69 27.90
CA ILE A 273 13.90 -2.76 27.32
C ILE A 273 13.24 -1.38 27.32
N LEU A 274 13.24 -0.67 28.45
CA LEU A 274 12.57 0.63 28.60
C LEU A 274 13.21 1.75 27.75
N ASP A 275 14.48 1.59 27.39
CA ASP A 275 15.19 2.53 26.51
C ASP A 275 14.78 2.40 25.03
N LEU A 276 14.11 1.30 24.63
CA LEU A 276 13.60 1.13 23.26
C LEU A 276 12.52 2.15 22.95
N LYS A 277 12.50 2.65 21.71
CA LYS A 277 11.47 3.57 21.19
C LYS A 277 10.86 2.98 19.92
N VAL A 278 9.57 2.65 20.00
CA VAL A 278 8.77 2.01 18.95
C VAL A 278 7.72 3.00 18.46
N CYS A 279 7.62 3.22 17.16
CA CYS A 279 6.65 4.15 16.59
C CYS A 279 5.83 3.53 15.45
N ASP A 280 4.55 3.86 15.40
CA ASP A 280 3.72 3.72 14.20
C ASP A 280 3.31 5.12 13.69
N PRO A 281 3.82 5.56 12.52
CA PRO A 281 3.56 6.89 11.97
C PRO A 281 2.21 6.99 11.23
N ALA A 282 1.41 5.93 11.19
CA ALA A 282 0.03 5.93 10.70
C ALA A 282 -0.79 4.97 11.57
N CYS A 283 -0.85 5.25 12.87
CA CYS A 283 -1.19 4.25 13.87
C CYS A 283 -2.64 3.77 13.88
N GLY A 284 -3.56 4.49 13.22
CA GLY A 284 -4.98 4.15 13.24
C GLY A 284 -5.48 4.00 14.69
N GLY A 285 -6.23 2.93 14.95
CA GLY A 285 -6.71 2.55 16.28
C GLY A 285 -5.65 1.93 17.21
N GLY A 286 -4.38 1.87 16.79
CA GLY A 286 -3.24 1.48 17.62
C GLY A 286 -2.91 -0.02 17.65
N THR A 287 -3.43 -0.83 16.72
CA THR A 287 -3.27 -2.30 16.73
C THR A 287 -1.79 -2.76 16.72
N PHE A 288 -0.93 -2.10 15.94
CA PHE A 288 0.51 -2.37 15.93
C PHE A 288 1.19 -1.96 17.25
N LEU A 289 0.80 -0.80 17.78
CA LEU A 289 1.31 -0.28 19.05
C LEU A 289 0.94 -1.20 20.22
N LEU A 290 -0.29 -1.73 20.24
CA LEU A 290 -0.76 -2.73 21.19
C LEU A 290 0.10 -4.00 21.15
N SER A 291 0.36 -4.51 19.94
CA SER A 291 1.14 -5.73 19.75
C SER A 291 2.61 -5.54 20.19
N ALA A 292 3.21 -4.39 19.88
CA ALA A 292 4.55 -4.05 20.37
C ALA A 292 4.59 -3.90 21.90
N MET A 293 3.59 -3.22 22.49
CA MET A 293 3.47 -3.06 23.93
C MET A 293 3.34 -4.42 24.63
N ASP A 294 2.54 -5.33 24.07
CA ASP A 294 2.36 -6.68 24.59
C ASP A 294 3.65 -7.49 24.53
N PHE A 295 4.36 -7.43 23.41
CA PHE A 295 5.64 -8.11 23.24
C PHE A 295 6.69 -7.62 24.24
N LEU A 296 6.90 -6.31 24.33
CA LEU A 296 7.86 -5.70 25.25
C LEU A 296 7.43 -5.88 26.71
N GLY A 297 6.14 -5.75 27.01
CA GLY A 297 5.58 -5.95 28.34
C GLY A 297 5.78 -7.37 28.83
N LYS A 298 5.57 -8.37 27.96
CA LYS A 298 5.89 -9.77 28.26
C LYS A 298 7.38 -9.95 28.56
N LYS A 299 8.27 -9.39 27.73
CA LYS A 299 9.72 -9.48 27.94
C LYS A 299 10.18 -8.78 29.22
N LEU A 300 9.62 -7.63 29.55
CA LEU A 300 9.92 -6.93 30.78
C LEU A 300 9.40 -7.69 32.01
N ALA A 301 8.20 -8.28 31.93
CA ALA A 301 7.65 -9.13 33.00
C ALA A 301 8.52 -10.38 33.22
N GLU A 302 8.94 -11.06 32.14
CA GLU A 302 9.87 -12.21 32.19
C GLU A 302 11.17 -11.85 32.92
N ILE A 303 11.73 -10.66 32.66
CA ILE A 303 12.96 -10.18 33.31
C ILE A 303 12.74 -9.85 34.79
N ARG A 304 11.56 -9.33 35.16
CA ARG A 304 11.24 -8.93 36.55
C ARG A 304 10.96 -10.12 37.45
N THR A 305 10.20 -11.10 36.96
CA THR A 305 9.77 -12.26 37.75
C THR A 305 10.72 -13.45 37.63
N GLY A 306 11.51 -13.51 36.56
CA GLY A 306 12.30 -14.71 36.20
C GLY A 306 11.46 -15.85 35.62
N LEU A 307 10.14 -15.66 35.45
CA LEU A 307 9.21 -16.68 34.95
C LEU A 307 8.81 -16.39 33.50
N LYS A 308 8.76 -17.43 32.66
CA LYS A 308 8.28 -17.29 31.27
C LYS A 308 6.78 -16.96 31.17
N ASN A 309 6.00 -17.39 32.15
CA ASN A 309 4.58 -17.13 32.28
C ASN A 309 4.33 -16.33 33.56
N SER A 310 4.49 -15.02 33.50
CA SER A 310 4.21 -14.11 34.63
C SER A 310 2.72 -14.04 34.94
N MET A 311 2.39 -13.69 36.19
CA MET A 311 1.01 -13.43 36.59
C MET A 311 0.44 -12.22 35.82
N GLU A 312 -0.89 -12.16 35.71
CA GLU A 312 -1.55 -11.11 34.92
C GLU A 312 -1.27 -9.71 35.47
N ASP A 313 -1.18 -9.56 36.79
CA ASP A 313 -0.85 -8.28 37.43
C ASP A 313 0.59 -7.81 37.14
N ASP A 314 1.55 -8.72 37.09
CA ASP A 314 2.94 -8.40 36.71
C ASP A 314 3.02 -7.96 35.25
N LEU A 315 2.29 -8.65 34.38
CA LEU A 315 2.20 -8.34 32.95
C LEU A 315 1.58 -6.95 32.74
N ARG A 316 0.50 -6.61 33.46
CA ARG A 316 -0.13 -5.29 33.40
C ARG A 316 0.81 -4.18 33.88
N ASN A 317 1.52 -4.39 34.99
CA ASN A 317 2.53 -3.43 35.46
C ASN A 317 3.68 -3.26 34.46
N ALA A 318 4.15 -4.34 33.84
CA ALA A 318 5.19 -4.25 32.81
C ALA A 318 4.71 -3.52 31.55
N ARG A 319 3.49 -3.81 31.06
CA ARG A 319 2.86 -3.09 29.94
C ARG A 319 2.70 -1.61 30.22
N ARG A 320 2.28 -1.25 31.44
CA ARG A 320 2.15 0.14 31.87
C ARG A 320 3.46 0.90 31.75
N ASP A 321 4.57 0.31 32.20
CA ASP A 321 5.87 0.96 32.11
C ASP A 321 6.35 1.04 30.65
N VAL A 322 6.16 -0.02 29.87
CA VAL A 322 6.44 0.00 28.42
C VAL A 322 5.64 1.09 27.71
N LEU A 323 4.36 1.27 28.05
CA LEU A 323 3.52 2.32 27.48
C LEU A 323 4.07 3.72 27.81
N GLN A 324 4.53 3.92 29.04
CA GLN A 324 5.12 5.19 29.49
C GLN A 324 6.45 5.51 28.80
N TYR A 325 7.29 4.51 28.48
CA TYR A 325 8.67 4.74 28.03
C TYR A 325 8.92 4.44 26.54
N CYS A 326 8.15 3.54 25.92
CA CYS A 326 8.55 2.92 24.65
C CYS A 326 7.64 3.21 23.46
N ILE A 327 6.34 3.44 23.67
CA ILE A 327 5.33 3.42 22.60
C ILE A 327 5.00 4.82 22.13
N TYR A 328 5.11 5.06 20.82
CA TYR A 328 4.83 6.32 20.14
C TYR A 328 3.92 6.09 18.93
N GLY A 329 3.10 7.08 18.57
CA GLY A 329 2.15 6.95 17.47
C GLY A 329 1.76 8.29 16.88
N VAL A 330 1.54 8.33 15.57
CA VAL A 330 1.02 9.51 14.88
C VAL A 330 -0.10 9.09 13.93
N ASP A 331 -1.19 9.83 13.93
CA ASP A 331 -2.25 9.68 12.95
C ASP A 331 -2.82 11.05 12.55
N MET A 332 -3.33 11.15 11.32
CA MET A 332 -3.91 12.38 10.80
C MET A 332 -5.35 12.60 11.32
N ASN A 333 -6.07 11.53 11.65
CA ASN A 333 -7.43 11.58 12.18
C ASN A 333 -7.41 11.72 13.71
N PRO A 334 -7.91 12.84 14.28
CA PRO A 334 -7.98 13.03 15.73
C PRO A 334 -8.73 11.92 16.48
N LEU A 335 -9.77 11.35 15.86
CA LEU A 335 -10.56 10.27 16.47
C LEU A 335 -9.78 8.95 16.51
N ALA A 336 -8.93 8.67 15.51
CA ALA A 336 -8.05 7.52 15.51
C ALA A 336 -6.99 7.62 16.62
N VAL A 337 -6.42 8.81 16.82
CA VAL A 337 -5.50 9.11 17.94
C VAL A 337 -6.17 8.87 19.30
N GLU A 338 -7.42 9.33 19.49
CA GLU A 338 -8.19 9.07 20.71
C GLU A 338 -8.44 7.57 20.90
N LEU A 339 -8.82 6.87 19.84
CA LEU A 339 -9.04 5.43 19.84
C LEU A 339 -7.76 4.67 20.22
N ALA A 340 -6.62 5.00 19.62
CA ALA A 340 -5.33 4.38 19.96
C ALA A 340 -5.00 4.52 21.45
N LYS A 341 -5.23 5.71 22.03
CA LYS A 341 -5.04 5.95 23.47
C LYS A 341 -5.95 5.06 24.32
N ILE A 342 -7.23 4.94 23.95
CA ILE A 342 -8.20 4.09 24.66
C ILE A 342 -7.77 2.63 24.62
N SER A 343 -7.44 2.10 23.43
CA SER A 343 -7.00 0.73 23.25
C SER A 343 -5.77 0.42 24.13
N LEU A 344 -4.76 1.31 24.10
CA LEU A 344 -3.54 1.17 24.91
C LEU A 344 -3.85 1.20 26.41
N TRP A 345 -4.72 2.12 26.85
CA TRP A 345 -5.14 2.19 28.25
C TRP A 345 -5.88 0.95 28.70
N LEU A 346 -6.85 0.42 27.93
CA LEU A 346 -7.59 -0.79 28.27
C LEU A 346 -6.68 -2.00 28.48
N ARG A 347 -5.58 -2.07 27.73
CA ARG A 347 -4.61 -3.17 27.79
C ARG A 347 -3.56 -3.00 28.90
N ALA A 348 -3.17 -1.77 29.23
CA ALA A 348 -2.11 -1.45 30.19
C ALA A 348 -2.60 -0.99 31.58
N CYS A 349 -3.90 -0.87 31.78
CA CYS A 349 -4.46 -0.33 33.02
C CYS A 349 -4.24 -1.24 34.24
N VAL A 350 -4.07 -0.61 35.40
CA VAL A 350 -3.83 -1.27 36.69
C VAL A 350 -4.84 -0.71 37.70
N LYS A 351 -5.41 -1.58 38.55
CA LYS A 351 -6.55 -1.26 39.44
C LYS A 351 -6.37 0.01 40.27
N ASP A 352 -5.20 0.18 40.88
CA ASP A 352 -4.93 1.24 41.88
C ASP A 352 -4.02 2.36 41.34
N LYS A 353 -3.94 2.54 40.01
CA LYS A 353 -3.12 3.57 39.38
C LYS A 353 -3.94 4.37 38.35
N PRO A 354 -3.67 5.68 38.18
CA PRO A 354 -4.34 6.50 37.16
C PRO A 354 -3.94 6.06 35.73
N LEU A 355 -4.64 6.51 34.69
CA LEU A 355 -4.20 6.24 33.31
C LEU A 355 -2.88 6.98 32.99
N ASN A 356 -2.06 6.40 32.10
CA ASN A 356 -0.79 7.00 31.69
C ASN A 356 -1.03 8.30 30.91
N PHE A 357 -0.12 9.28 31.04
CA PHE A 357 -0.16 10.48 30.19
C PHE A 357 0.42 10.16 28.80
N LEU A 358 -0.40 10.28 27.75
CA LEU A 358 -0.04 9.87 26.39
C LEU A 358 0.09 11.01 25.36
N ASP A 359 -0.22 12.27 25.72
CA ASP A 359 -0.25 13.38 24.74
C ASP A 359 1.14 13.78 24.22
N ASN A 360 2.21 13.37 24.92
CA ASN A 360 3.59 13.49 24.45
C ASN A 360 4.02 12.34 23.52
N HIS A 361 3.29 11.22 23.49
CA HIS A 361 3.68 10.00 22.74
C HIS A 361 2.76 9.68 21.56
N ILE A 362 1.45 9.90 21.71
CA ILE A 362 0.42 9.60 20.71
C ILE A 362 -0.19 10.93 20.22
N LYS A 363 0.14 11.33 18.99
CA LYS A 363 -0.08 12.68 18.47
C LYS A 363 -0.93 12.71 17.21
N CYS A 364 -1.66 13.80 17.03
CA CYS A 364 -2.40 14.09 15.80
C CYS A 364 -1.56 14.92 14.85
N GLY A 365 -1.43 14.50 13.60
CA GLY A 365 -0.73 15.24 12.56
C GLY A 365 -0.51 14.44 11.28
N ASN A 366 -0.17 15.13 10.20
CA ASN A 366 0.17 14.50 8.93
C ASN A 366 1.64 14.10 8.92
N SER A 367 1.92 12.84 9.23
CA SER A 367 3.26 12.24 9.24
C SER A 367 4.09 12.44 7.97
N LEU A 368 3.45 12.74 6.83
CA LEU A 368 4.12 12.96 5.55
C LEU A 368 4.41 14.44 5.25
N ILE A 369 3.71 15.38 5.89
CA ILE A 369 3.82 16.81 5.61
C ILE A 369 4.39 17.54 6.82
N GLY A 370 5.52 18.20 6.62
CA GLY A 370 6.28 18.83 7.68
C GLY A 370 7.73 18.37 7.62
N LEU A 371 8.46 18.62 8.69
CA LEU A 371 9.90 18.37 8.72
C LEU A 371 10.19 17.02 9.36
N GLY A 372 10.96 16.17 8.66
CA GLY A 372 11.13 14.75 9.01
C GLY A 372 12.37 14.41 9.83
N GLN A 373 13.56 14.73 9.33
CA GLN A 373 14.83 14.48 10.02
C GLN A 373 15.74 15.71 9.93
N LYS A 374 16.87 15.65 10.64
CA LYS A 374 17.88 16.69 10.89
C LYS A 374 18.62 17.20 9.63
N MET A 375 17.97 17.28 8.48
CA MET A 375 18.52 18.09 7.39
C MET A 375 18.55 19.52 7.90
N GLU A 376 19.74 20.09 7.96
CA GLU A 376 19.93 21.53 8.10
C GLU A 376 19.21 22.16 6.90
N ILE A 377 17.95 22.56 7.09
CA ILE A 377 17.20 23.23 6.04
C ILE A 377 17.83 24.61 5.92
N ASN A 378 18.78 24.66 5.01
CA ASN A 378 19.62 25.81 4.77
C ASN A 378 19.00 26.73 3.73
N GLU A 379 17.83 26.45 3.17
CA GLU A 379 17.17 27.41 2.29
C GLU A 379 15.68 27.18 2.11
N ILE A 380 14.95 28.28 1.89
CA ILE A 380 13.62 28.25 1.31
C ILE A 380 13.79 27.82 -0.15
N ILE A 381 13.17 26.71 -0.51
CA ILE A 381 13.33 26.10 -1.84
C ILE A 381 12.58 26.94 -2.88
N PRO A 382 13.25 27.51 -3.91
CA PRO A 382 12.57 28.30 -4.93
C PRO A 382 11.48 27.53 -5.67
N ASN A 383 11.62 26.21 -5.79
CA ASN A 383 10.62 25.32 -6.41
C ASN A 383 9.36 25.15 -5.56
N ALA A 384 9.36 25.53 -4.27
CA ALA A 384 8.14 25.60 -3.48
C ALA A 384 7.08 26.52 -4.11
N PHE A 385 7.55 27.52 -4.89
CA PHE A 385 6.75 28.48 -5.64
C PHE A 385 6.49 28.04 -7.10
N GLU A 386 6.60 26.75 -7.46
CA GLU A 386 6.22 26.26 -8.79
C GLU A 386 4.70 26.03 -8.96
N ALA A 387 4.28 25.81 -10.21
CA ALA A 387 2.87 25.89 -10.59
C ALA A 387 2.11 24.67 -10.12
N VAL A 388 0.98 24.90 -9.46
CA VAL A 388 -0.06 23.89 -9.38
C VAL A 388 -1.04 24.08 -10.53
N SER A 389 -1.22 23.05 -11.35
CA SER A 389 -2.09 23.09 -12.54
C SER A 389 -3.57 23.10 -12.14
N GLY A 390 -4.32 24.14 -12.54
CA GLY A 390 -5.78 24.15 -12.42
C GLY A 390 -6.44 23.28 -13.50
N ASN A 391 -7.78 23.15 -13.44
CA ASN A 391 -8.57 22.43 -14.43
C ASN A 391 -9.65 23.33 -15.03
N LYS A 392 -9.30 23.98 -16.15
CA LYS A 392 -10.20 24.90 -16.89
C LYS A 392 -11.51 24.21 -17.34
N ALA A 393 -11.48 22.91 -17.62
CA ALA A 393 -12.64 22.19 -18.14
C ALA A 393 -13.83 22.19 -17.16
N ILE A 394 -13.56 22.34 -15.86
CA ILE A 394 -14.54 22.29 -14.76
C ILE A 394 -14.50 23.57 -13.89
N GLY A 395 -13.84 24.63 -14.35
CA GLY A 395 -13.84 25.94 -13.68
C GLY A 395 -12.87 26.09 -12.51
N ILE A 396 -11.94 25.15 -12.29
CA ILE A 396 -10.89 25.30 -11.26
C ILE A 396 -9.78 26.21 -11.83
N PRO A 397 -9.60 27.43 -11.30
CA PRO A 397 -8.57 28.34 -11.79
C PRO A 397 -7.18 27.78 -11.48
N SER A 398 -6.21 28.10 -12.35
CA SER A 398 -4.79 27.92 -12.01
C SER A 398 -4.33 29.10 -11.16
N GLU A 399 -3.30 28.88 -10.36
CA GLU A 399 -2.68 29.95 -9.57
C GLU A 399 -2.14 31.08 -10.46
N ASN A 400 -2.09 32.30 -9.90
CA ASN A 400 -1.63 33.47 -10.65
C ASN A 400 -0.14 33.32 -11.04
N LYS A 401 0.11 33.01 -12.32
CA LYS A 401 1.46 32.77 -12.87
C LYS A 401 2.40 33.96 -12.68
N LYS A 402 1.90 35.20 -12.80
CA LYS A 402 2.72 36.42 -12.68
C LYS A 402 3.23 36.60 -11.24
N ILE A 403 2.32 36.53 -10.26
CA ILE A 403 2.64 36.66 -8.83
C ILE A 403 3.64 35.60 -8.41
N ARG A 404 3.38 34.34 -8.79
CA ARG A 404 4.23 33.21 -8.45
C ARG A 404 5.65 33.32 -9.03
N SER A 405 5.79 33.75 -10.28
CA SER A 405 7.12 33.98 -10.89
C SER A 405 7.89 35.04 -10.13
N LYS A 406 7.23 36.16 -9.80
CA LYS A 406 7.83 37.24 -9.03
C LYS A 406 8.23 36.79 -7.62
N ALA A 407 7.41 35.98 -6.94
CA ALA A 407 7.74 35.42 -5.63
C ALA A 407 9.00 34.52 -5.69
N ARG A 408 9.09 33.66 -6.72
CA ARG A 408 10.27 32.83 -6.96
C ARG A 408 11.53 33.66 -7.22
N GLU A 409 11.42 34.74 -7.98
CA GLU A 409 12.54 35.66 -8.27
C GLU A 409 13.02 36.38 -7.00
N VAL A 410 12.10 36.82 -6.13
CA VAL A 410 12.43 37.43 -4.83
C VAL A 410 13.19 36.45 -3.94
N ILE A 411 12.74 35.20 -3.82
CA ILE A 411 13.46 34.20 -3.01
C ILE A 411 14.85 33.91 -3.60
N LYS A 412 14.96 33.78 -4.93
CA LYS A 412 16.27 33.57 -5.59
C LYS A 412 17.24 34.73 -5.35
N SER A 413 16.75 35.98 -5.40
CA SER A 413 17.60 37.16 -5.16
C SER A 413 18.02 37.24 -3.69
N GLU A 414 17.13 36.95 -2.74
CA GLU A 414 17.45 36.87 -1.31
C GLU A 414 18.51 35.80 -1.00
N ILE A 415 18.39 34.61 -1.59
CA ILE A 415 19.39 33.54 -1.43
C ILE A 415 20.75 34.02 -1.95
N LYS A 416 20.78 34.63 -3.14
CA LYS A 416 22.02 35.15 -3.74
C LYS A 416 22.67 36.22 -2.86
N GLN A 417 21.88 37.18 -2.36
CA GLN A 417 22.36 38.24 -1.49
C GLN A 417 22.90 37.70 -0.16
N ARG A 418 22.24 36.70 0.45
CA ARG A 418 22.70 36.06 1.69
C ARG A 418 24.01 35.31 1.51
N LYS A 419 24.16 34.56 0.41
CA LYS A 419 25.41 33.89 0.05
C LYS A 419 26.55 34.90 -0.13
N ILE A 420 26.30 36.05 -0.77
CA ILE A 420 27.29 37.13 -0.91
C ILE A 420 27.69 37.73 0.44
N LYS A 421 26.73 37.92 1.35
CA LYS A 421 26.97 38.49 2.69
C LYS A 421 27.57 37.48 3.69
N GLY A 422 27.79 36.23 3.30
CA GLY A 422 28.25 35.17 4.20
C GLY A 422 27.27 34.82 5.34
N ILE A 423 25.98 35.19 5.19
CA ILE A 423 24.96 34.95 6.23
C ILE A 423 24.50 33.49 6.12
N THR A 424 24.53 32.76 7.24
CA THR A 424 24.02 31.39 7.33
C THR A 424 22.52 31.35 7.04
N THR A 425 22.11 30.48 6.13
CA THR A 425 20.74 30.40 5.61
C THR A 425 19.86 29.38 6.35
N LEU A 426 20.28 28.97 7.55
CA LEU A 426 19.57 28.04 8.44
C LEU A 426 18.20 28.60 8.85
N ILE A 427 17.15 27.84 8.52
CA ILE A 427 15.77 28.24 8.75
C ILE A 427 15.35 28.02 10.20
N THR A 428 15.80 26.92 10.83
CA THR A 428 15.37 26.53 12.18
C THR A 428 16.47 26.68 13.23
N SER A 429 16.25 27.58 14.18
CA SER A 429 17.14 27.88 15.31
C SER A 429 17.22 26.76 16.37
N PHE A 430 16.22 25.88 16.42
CA PHE A 430 16.10 24.82 17.43
C PHE A 430 17.35 23.94 17.57
N PHE A 431 18.03 23.66 16.45
CA PHE A 431 19.26 22.87 16.40
C PHE A 431 20.52 23.66 16.04
N THR A 432 20.42 24.94 15.67
CA THR A 432 21.63 25.76 15.40
C THR A 432 22.46 25.92 16.67
N GLU A 433 21.80 25.93 17.82
CA GLU A 433 22.43 25.81 19.12
C GLU A 433 22.31 24.36 19.58
N LYS A 434 23.38 23.56 19.45
CA LYS A 434 23.43 22.17 19.98
C LYS A 434 22.83 22.07 21.39
N ARG A 435 23.03 23.12 22.19
CA ARG A 435 22.52 23.27 23.56
C ARG A 435 20.99 23.34 23.66
N THR A 436 20.29 24.00 22.74
CA THR A 436 18.84 24.26 22.85
C THR A 436 18.01 23.01 22.56
N ALA A 437 18.32 22.27 21.50
CA ALA A 437 17.70 20.98 21.24
C ALA A 437 17.94 19.97 22.36
N ASP A 438 19.17 19.89 22.88
CA ASP A 438 19.51 18.98 23.98
C ASP A 438 18.81 19.38 25.29
N ILE A 439 18.63 20.69 25.57
CA ILE A 439 17.82 21.17 26.70
C ILE A 439 16.36 20.76 26.53
N CYS A 440 15.76 20.97 25.36
CA CYS A 440 14.38 20.58 25.10
C CYS A 440 14.20 19.06 25.21
N SER A 441 15.13 18.29 24.63
CA SER A 441 15.19 16.84 24.73
C SER A 441 15.27 16.37 26.20
N ALA A 442 16.13 16.99 27.00
CA ALA A 442 16.24 16.71 28.43
C ALA A 442 14.94 17.02 29.19
N LYS A 443 14.32 18.17 28.93
CA LYS A 443 13.01 18.55 29.52
C LYS A 443 11.88 17.58 29.15
N PHE A 444 11.85 17.10 27.91
CA PHE A 444 10.87 16.07 27.51
C PHE A 444 11.17 14.72 28.17
N LYS A 445 12.44 14.37 28.34
CA LYS A 445 12.83 13.18 29.09
C LYS A 445 12.44 13.26 30.56
N GLU A 446 12.59 14.44 31.18
CA GLU A 446 12.11 14.69 32.55
C GLU A 446 10.60 14.45 32.66
N ILE A 447 9.79 14.90 31.69
CA ILE A 447 8.35 14.58 31.64
C ILE A 447 8.13 13.08 31.62
N ILE A 448 8.85 12.34 30.78
CA ILE A 448 8.70 10.89 30.63
C ILE A 448 9.06 10.18 31.94
N ASP A 449 10.13 10.60 32.61
CA ASP A 449 10.63 9.99 33.85
C ASP A 449 9.80 10.35 35.10
N MET A 450 8.87 11.31 35.00
CA MET A 450 7.97 11.65 36.12
C MET A 450 7.08 10.47 36.55
N PRO A 451 6.88 10.26 37.86
CA PRO A 451 6.08 9.15 38.36
C PRO A 451 4.59 9.32 38.03
N GLU A 452 3.94 8.24 37.60
CA GLU A 452 2.51 8.20 37.28
C GLU A 452 1.72 7.38 38.30
N THR A 453 1.97 7.64 39.58
CA THR A 453 1.43 6.87 40.70
C THR A 453 0.06 7.36 41.18
N ASN A 454 -0.24 8.64 40.98
CA ASN A 454 -1.51 9.24 41.42
C ASN A 454 -1.97 10.35 40.45
N PRO A 455 -3.23 10.79 40.53
CA PRO A 455 -3.80 11.75 39.60
C PRO A 455 -3.13 13.13 39.64
N SER A 456 -2.66 13.57 40.81
CA SER A 456 -1.98 14.86 40.95
C SER A 456 -0.65 14.88 40.20
N LYS A 457 0.08 13.76 40.17
CA LYS A 457 1.30 13.62 39.37
C LYS A 457 1.06 13.60 37.86
N ILE A 458 -0.04 12.98 37.40
CA ILE A 458 -0.46 13.08 36.00
C ILE A 458 -0.74 14.54 35.62
N LYS A 459 -1.46 15.27 36.48
CA LYS A 459 -1.75 16.69 36.26
C LYS A 459 -0.48 17.55 36.26
N GLU A 460 0.48 17.26 37.13
CA GLU A 460 1.79 17.93 37.14
C GLU A 460 2.54 17.69 35.81
N LYS A 461 2.51 16.44 35.30
CA LYS A 461 3.12 16.04 34.02
C LYS A 461 2.49 16.78 32.84
N GLU A 462 1.17 16.86 32.81
CA GLU A 462 0.41 17.63 31.81
C GLU A 462 0.74 19.12 31.85
N GLN A 463 0.78 19.74 33.03
CA GLN A 463 1.14 21.14 33.20
C GLN A 463 2.56 21.44 32.70
N LYS A 464 3.53 20.59 33.04
CA LYS A 464 4.91 20.71 32.53
C LYS A 464 4.98 20.57 31.01
N TYR A 465 4.23 19.63 30.43
CA TYR A 465 4.13 19.49 28.98
C TYR A 465 3.61 20.76 28.30
N ILE A 466 2.54 21.35 28.84
CA ILE A 466 1.98 22.62 28.34
C ILE A 466 2.99 23.77 28.49
N GLN A 467 3.69 23.85 29.63
CA GLN A 467 4.73 24.86 29.86
C GLN A 467 5.87 24.76 28.84
N ILE A 468 6.28 23.55 28.47
CA ILE A 468 7.34 23.33 27.48
C ILE A 468 6.86 23.68 26.07
N LYS A 469 5.62 23.34 25.69
CA LYS A 469 5.04 23.77 24.40
C LYS A 469 4.86 25.28 24.29
N ASN A 470 4.65 25.97 25.41
CA ASN A 470 4.57 27.43 25.49
C ASN A 470 5.94 28.10 25.67
N ASN A 471 7.03 27.33 25.71
CA ASN A 471 8.38 27.88 25.79
C ASN A 471 8.72 28.68 24.52
N GLU A 472 9.41 29.80 24.70
CA GLU A 472 9.76 30.71 23.60
C GLU A 472 10.58 30.02 22.50
N ASN A 473 11.57 29.19 22.87
CA ASN A 473 12.41 28.47 21.91
C ASN A 473 11.61 27.41 21.14
N TYR A 474 10.65 26.75 21.79
CA TYR A 474 9.77 25.77 21.15
C TYR A 474 8.86 26.45 20.13
N LEU A 475 8.21 27.54 20.54
CA LEU A 475 7.31 28.30 19.68
C LEU A 475 8.05 28.93 18.50
N GLN A 476 9.26 29.44 18.72
CA GLN A 476 10.09 29.98 17.64
C GLN A 476 10.41 28.89 16.61
N ALA A 477 10.86 27.71 17.05
CA ALA A 477 11.14 26.59 16.17
C ALA A 477 9.92 26.13 15.36
N LEU A 478 8.77 26.05 16.02
CA LEU A 478 7.51 25.70 15.39
C LEU A 478 7.11 26.73 14.33
N ASN A 479 7.17 28.03 14.66
CA ASN A 479 6.84 29.09 13.72
C ASN A 479 7.80 29.09 12.51
N GLU A 480 9.10 28.88 12.72
CA GLU A 480 10.11 28.79 11.65
C GLU A 480 9.84 27.60 10.71
N ALA A 481 9.48 26.46 11.28
CA ALA A 481 9.11 25.27 10.52
C ALA A 481 7.80 25.45 9.74
N ASP A 482 6.77 26.04 10.37
CA ASP A 482 5.50 26.38 9.74
C ASP A 482 5.69 27.37 8.59
N ILE A 483 6.51 28.40 8.77
CA ILE A 483 6.86 29.38 7.73
C ILE A 483 7.42 28.62 6.52
N TRP A 484 8.42 27.75 6.71
CA TRP A 484 9.02 27.03 5.60
C TRP A 484 8.05 26.09 4.90
N THR A 485 7.32 25.26 5.65
CA THR A 485 6.39 24.29 5.05
C THR A 485 5.24 25.00 4.36
N SER A 486 4.77 26.14 4.88
CA SER A 486 3.68 26.92 4.28
C SER A 486 4.00 27.46 2.88
N THR A 487 5.29 27.60 2.51
CA THR A 487 5.70 28.06 1.18
C THR A 487 5.18 27.15 0.06
N PHE A 488 5.09 25.84 0.29
CA PHE A 488 4.57 24.85 -0.66
C PHE A 488 3.04 24.88 -0.77
N PHE A 489 2.37 25.34 0.28
CA PHE A 489 0.91 25.36 0.41
C PHE A 489 0.31 26.75 0.17
N TRP A 490 1.14 27.73 -0.18
CA TRP A 490 0.68 29.10 -0.37
C TRP A 490 -0.28 29.20 -1.59
N PRO A 491 -1.44 29.88 -1.46
CA PRO A 491 -2.51 29.83 -2.48
C PRO A 491 -2.32 30.76 -3.69
N PHE A 492 -1.41 31.75 -3.62
CA PHE A 492 -1.12 32.73 -4.70
C PHE A 492 -2.37 33.31 -5.42
N GLU A 493 -3.35 33.77 -4.62
CA GLU A 493 -4.60 34.39 -5.09
C GLU A 493 -4.49 35.92 -5.18
N GLY A 494 -5.29 36.55 -6.05
CA GLY A 494 -5.38 38.01 -6.21
C GLY A 494 -4.43 38.63 -7.25
N GLU A 495 -4.27 39.96 -7.19
CA GLU A 495 -3.45 40.78 -8.13
C GLU A 495 -2.13 41.30 -7.54
N SER A 496 -1.98 41.29 -6.21
CA SER A 496 -0.77 41.76 -5.51
C SER A 496 0.05 40.61 -4.94
N LEU A 497 1.37 40.78 -4.87
CA LEU A 497 2.32 39.81 -4.28
C LEU A 497 2.24 39.75 -2.73
N GLY A 498 1.10 40.09 -2.12
CA GLY A 498 0.97 40.37 -0.69
C GLY A 498 1.73 39.37 0.19
N GLU A 499 2.35 39.90 1.25
CA GLU A 499 3.18 39.22 2.26
C GLU A 499 3.30 37.69 2.11
N ILE A 500 4.30 37.26 1.32
CA ILE A 500 4.64 35.85 1.19
C ILE A 500 5.60 35.42 2.31
N PRO A 501 5.58 34.15 2.75
CA PRO A 501 6.59 33.64 3.67
C PRO A 501 7.97 33.66 2.99
N ARG A 502 8.93 34.36 3.60
CA ARG A 502 10.31 34.54 3.10
C ARG A 502 11.31 34.64 4.25
N TYR A 503 12.60 34.79 3.95
CA TYR A 503 13.62 34.86 5.01
C TYR A 503 13.44 36.09 5.91
N THR A 504 13.00 37.22 5.37
CA THR A 504 12.73 38.41 6.20
C THR A 504 11.63 38.12 7.22
N THR A 505 10.63 37.31 6.88
CA THR A 505 9.57 36.91 7.83
C THR A 505 10.17 36.19 9.04
N ILE A 506 11.16 35.33 8.81
CA ILE A 506 11.87 34.60 9.86
C ILE A 506 12.69 35.58 10.71
N GLU A 507 13.43 36.50 10.08
CA GLU A 507 14.26 37.50 10.78
C GLU A 507 13.42 38.46 11.62
N GLN A 508 12.35 39.02 11.06
CA GLN A 508 11.44 39.89 11.80
C GLN A 508 10.81 39.17 13.00
N LEU A 509 10.55 37.86 12.89
CA LEU A 509 10.06 37.03 13.98
C LEU A 509 11.14 36.80 15.05
N ARG A 510 12.40 36.56 14.66
CA ARG A 510 13.55 36.45 15.57
C ARG A 510 13.84 37.76 16.31
N GLU A 511 13.73 38.88 15.61
CA GLU A 511 13.93 40.24 16.14
C GLU A 511 12.72 40.76 16.93
N LYS A 512 11.64 39.96 17.04
CA LYS A 512 10.40 40.30 17.76
C LYS A 512 9.76 41.61 17.28
N ILE A 513 9.86 41.89 15.99
CA ILE A 513 9.29 43.09 15.39
C ILE A 513 7.77 43.04 15.51
N LYS A 514 7.18 44.11 16.05
CA LYS A 514 5.73 44.25 16.20
C LYS A 514 5.14 44.98 15.01
N ASP A 515 4.98 44.24 13.92
CA ASP A 515 4.40 44.73 12.66
C ASP A 515 2.99 44.12 12.46
N PRO A 516 1.93 44.94 12.27
CA PRO A 516 0.59 44.46 11.95
C PRO A 516 0.54 43.54 10.72
N GLU A 517 1.37 43.82 9.72
CA GLU A 517 1.55 43.01 8.51
C GLU A 517 2.02 41.60 8.88
N LEU A 518 3.18 41.50 9.55
CA LEU A 518 3.75 40.23 10.04
C LEU A 518 2.75 39.41 10.88
N LYS A 519 1.93 40.07 11.71
CA LYS A 519 0.89 39.39 12.51
C LYS A 519 -0.19 38.75 11.63
N ASN A 520 -0.62 39.43 10.57
CA ASN A 520 -1.58 38.89 9.61
C ASN A 520 -0.98 37.74 8.80
N LEU A 521 0.28 37.88 8.36
CA LEU A 521 1.02 36.81 7.71
C LEU A 521 1.11 35.56 8.59
N MET A 522 1.53 35.70 9.85
CA MET A 522 1.61 34.57 10.78
C MET A 522 0.25 33.93 11.07
N LYS A 523 -0.84 34.71 11.12
CA LYS A 523 -2.20 34.16 11.24
C LYS A 523 -2.56 33.29 10.03
N LYS A 524 -2.20 33.72 8.82
CA LYS A 524 -2.41 32.94 7.59
C LYS A 524 -1.54 31.68 7.55
N ILE A 525 -0.27 31.77 7.94
CA ILE A 525 0.64 30.62 8.04
C ILE A 525 0.09 29.56 9.01
N LYS A 526 -0.34 29.97 10.21
CA LYS A 526 -0.95 29.07 11.19
C LYS A 526 -2.25 28.43 10.68
N SER A 527 -3.04 29.18 9.91
CA SER A 527 -4.24 28.63 9.25
C SER A 527 -3.87 27.53 8.25
N ILE A 528 -2.88 27.77 7.40
CA ILE A 528 -2.37 26.79 6.42
C ILE A 528 -1.81 25.56 7.14
N ALA A 529 -1.03 25.76 8.20
CA ALA A 529 -0.44 24.68 8.99
C ALA A 529 -1.51 23.81 9.65
N LYS A 530 -2.57 24.42 10.23
CA LYS A 530 -3.71 23.71 10.81
C LYS A 530 -4.51 22.94 9.75
N GLN A 531 -4.81 23.57 8.62
CA GLN A 531 -5.59 22.94 7.53
C GLN A 531 -4.88 21.72 6.92
N ASN A 532 -3.56 21.75 6.82
CA ASN A 532 -2.77 20.65 6.27
C ASN A 532 -2.16 19.73 7.35
N GLN A 533 -2.43 20.05 8.62
CA GLN A 533 -1.95 19.34 9.82
C GLN A 533 -0.45 19.08 9.78
N PHE A 534 0.36 20.13 9.58
CA PHE A 534 1.82 19.99 9.55
C PHE A 534 2.35 19.28 10.79
N PHE A 535 3.21 18.29 10.58
CA PHE A 535 3.84 17.50 11.64
C PHE A 535 5.36 17.56 11.51
N HIS A 536 5.99 18.30 12.43
CA HIS A 536 7.43 18.46 12.46
C HIS A 536 8.04 17.49 13.47
N TRP A 537 8.46 16.32 12.99
CA TRP A 537 8.89 15.16 13.79
C TRP A 537 9.87 15.50 14.90
N TYR A 538 10.89 16.31 14.61
CA TYR A 538 11.91 16.67 15.59
C TYR A 538 11.46 17.72 16.62
N ILE A 539 10.42 18.50 16.32
CA ILE A 539 9.84 19.47 17.25
C ILE A 539 8.83 18.74 18.15
N GLU A 540 8.04 17.85 17.56
CA GLU A 540 7.03 17.10 18.29
C GLU A 540 7.65 15.98 19.14
N PHE A 541 8.76 15.36 18.74
CA PHE A 541 9.44 14.31 19.52
C PHE A 541 10.94 14.65 19.76
N PRO A 542 11.27 15.74 20.46
CA PRO A 542 12.65 16.19 20.63
C PRO A 542 13.53 15.20 21.43
N GLU A 543 12.94 14.35 22.26
CA GLU A 543 13.61 13.25 22.97
C GLU A 543 14.10 12.14 22.04
N ILE A 544 13.49 12.01 20.85
CA ILE A 544 13.85 11.02 19.83
C ILE A 544 14.95 11.54 18.91
N PHE A 545 14.99 12.86 18.70
CA PHE A 545 15.89 13.56 17.78
C PHE A 545 16.81 14.54 18.55
N SER A 546 17.80 14.02 19.26
CA SER A 546 18.80 14.78 20.01
C SER A 546 20.22 14.60 19.45
N THR A 547 21.23 15.22 20.07
CA THR A 547 22.63 14.94 19.68
C THR A 547 23.04 13.49 19.94
N THR A 548 22.41 12.83 20.92
CA THR A 548 22.71 11.45 21.31
C THR A 548 21.83 10.41 20.63
N ARG A 549 20.69 10.82 20.08
CA ARG A 549 19.70 9.92 19.45
C ARG A 549 19.17 10.50 18.14
N LYS A 550 19.22 9.72 17.07
CA LYS A 550 18.88 10.17 15.70
C LYS A 550 17.51 9.70 15.19
N GLY A 551 16.72 9.00 16.00
CA GLY A 551 15.46 8.40 15.54
C GLY A 551 14.90 7.30 16.46
N PHE A 552 13.96 6.52 15.94
CA PHE A 552 13.33 5.38 16.62
C PHE A 552 14.17 4.10 16.48
N ASP A 553 14.12 3.23 17.50
CA ASP A 553 14.77 1.91 17.40
C ASP A 553 13.94 0.98 16.50
N CYS A 554 12.61 1.10 16.56
CA CYS A 554 11.70 0.30 15.78
C CYS A 554 10.57 1.15 15.19
N LEU A 555 10.26 0.98 13.92
CA LEU A 555 9.01 1.46 13.34
C LEU A 555 8.18 0.28 12.82
N ILE A 556 6.88 0.27 13.09
CA ILE A 556 5.98 -0.78 12.63
C ILE A 556 4.65 -0.19 12.22
N GLY A 557 3.99 -0.74 11.19
CA GLY A 557 2.66 -0.28 10.80
C GLY A 557 2.16 -0.83 9.48
N ASN A 558 0.91 -0.50 9.15
CA ASN A 558 0.29 -0.72 7.84
C ASN A 558 -0.06 0.65 7.23
N PRO A 559 0.88 1.30 6.51
CA PRO A 559 0.60 2.60 5.89
C PRO A 559 -0.51 2.48 4.83
N PRO A 560 -1.21 3.57 4.51
CA PRO A 560 -2.26 3.57 3.49
C PRO A 560 -1.71 3.21 2.09
N TRP A 561 -2.51 2.53 1.26
CA TRP A 561 -2.08 1.97 -0.05
C TRP A 561 -2.50 2.80 -1.28
N GLU A 562 -2.96 4.02 -1.06
CA GLU A 562 -3.68 4.82 -2.06
C GLU A 562 -2.79 5.78 -2.84
N ARG A 563 -3.41 6.50 -3.78
CA ARG A 563 -2.76 7.61 -4.47
C ARG A 563 -3.06 8.91 -3.77
N ILE A 564 -2.07 9.79 -3.69
CA ILE A 564 -2.24 11.13 -3.11
C ILE A 564 -3.20 11.98 -3.97
N LYS A 565 -3.21 11.69 -5.28
CA LYS A 565 -4.05 12.37 -6.26
C LYS A 565 -5.49 11.85 -6.16
N ILE A 566 -6.41 12.72 -5.74
CA ILE A 566 -7.85 12.41 -5.71
C ILE A 566 -8.37 12.35 -7.15
N THR A 567 -8.98 11.23 -7.53
CA THR A 567 -9.69 11.10 -8.81
C THR A 567 -11.12 11.61 -8.70
N ASP A 568 -11.67 12.06 -9.82
CA ASP A 568 -13.04 12.61 -9.82
C ASP A 568 -14.05 11.54 -9.39
N LYS A 569 -13.82 10.27 -9.77
CA LYS A 569 -14.70 9.16 -9.35
C LYS A 569 -14.68 8.96 -7.84
N GLU A 570 -13.50 8.96 -7.22
CA GLU A 570 -13.36 8.80 -5.77
C GLU A 570 -14.09 9.90 -4.99
N PHE A 571 -14.01 11.14 -5.45
CA PHE A 571 -14.69 12.25 -4.75
C PHE A 571 -16.22 12.14 -4.82
N PHE A 572 -16.79 11.80 -5.98
CA PHE A 572 -18.25 11.73 -6.15
C PHE A 572 -18.86 10.40 -5.73
N ASP A 573 -18.05 9.45 -5.30
CA ASP A 573 -18.53 8.13 -4.89
C ASP A 573 -19.40 8.21 -3.65
N GLY A 574 -20.55 7.54 -3.68
CA GLY A 574 -21.58 7.66 -2.64
C GLY A 574 -22.29 9.02 -2.55
N ILE A 575 -21.86 10.05 -3.30
CA ILE A 575 -22.50 11.37 -3.33
C ILE A 575 -23.38 11.51 -4.57
N VAL A 576 -22.82 11.28 -5.77
CA VAL A 576 -23.54 11.40 -7.06
C VAL A 576 -23.22 10.21 -7.97
N PRO A 577 -24.00 9.11 -7.90
CA PRO A 577 -23.75 7.88 -8.66
C PRO A 577 -23.62 8.09 -10.17
N ALA A 578 -24.41 9.01 -10.74
CA ALA A 578 -24.39 9.32 -12.18
C ALA A 578 -23.01 9.79 -12.68
N ILE A 579 -22.23 10.49 -11.85
CA ILE A 579 -20.88 10.96 -12.23
C ILE A 579 -19.87 9.78 -12.23
N VAL A 580 -20.02 8.85 -11.29
CA VAL A 580 -19.15 7.67 -11.15
C VAL A 580 -19.37 6.67 -12.30
N GLU A 581 -20.63 6.45 -12.65
CA GLU A 581 -21.08 5.53 -13.71
C GLU A 581 -20.86 6.04 -15.14
N ALA A 582 -20.49 7.32 -15.30
CA ALA A 582 -20.25 7.94 -16.60
C ALA A 582 -19.22 7.15 -17.43
N LYS A 583 -19.58 6.86 -18.68
CA LYS A 583 -18.83 5.97 -19.60
C LYS A 583 -17.61 6.66 -20.20
N SER A 584 -17.58 7.99 -20.21
CA SER A 584 -16.47 8.80 -20.71
C SER A 584 -16.13 9.97 -19.80
N SER A 585 -14.90 10.48 -19.90
CA SER A 585 -14.46 11.67 -19.14
C SER A 585 -15.25 12.93 -19.53
N SER A 586 -15.62 13.08 -20.81
CA SER A 586 -16.40 14.23 -21.29
C SER A 586 -17.82 14.25 -20.73
N GLU A 587 -18.48 13.09 -20.71
CA GLU A 587 -19.80 12.91 -20.08
C GLU A 587 -19.73 13.25 -18.59
N ARG A 588 -18.70 12.74 -17.89
CA ARG A 588 -18.47 13.03 -16.47
C ARG A 588 -18.35 14.54 -16.20
N TYR A 589 -17.55 15.26 -16.99
CA TYR A 589 -17.38 16.69 -16.82
C TYR A 589 -18.66 17.50 -17.07
N ASN A 590 -19.50 17.07 -18.01
CA ASN A 590 -20.79 17.71 -18.24
C ASN A 590 -21.76 17.51 -17.07
N LEU A 591 -21.79 16.30 -16.49
CA LEU A 591 -22.58 16.02 -15.30
C LEU A 591 -22.07 16.82 -14.09
N MET A 592 -20.75 16.88 -13.87
CA MET A 592 -20.15 17.70 -12.82
C MET A 592 -20.55 19.17 -12.94
N LYS A 593 -20.46 19.77 -14.14
CA LYS A 593 -20.91 21.17 -14.37
C LYS A 593 -22.37 21.37 -14.01
N LYS A 594 -23.24 20.41 -14.33
CA LYS A 594 -24.67 20.48 -14.02
C LYS A 594 -24.89 20.43 -12.51
N GLU A 595 -24.19 19.57 -11.80
CA GLU A 595 -24.30 19.46 -10.33
C GLU A 595 -23.69 20.67 -9.61
N PHE A 596 -22.54 21.18 -10.05
CA PHE A 596 -21.94 22.40 -9.48
C PHE A 596 -22.82 23.64 -9.63
N ARG A 597 -23.66 23.72 -10.66
CA ARG A 597 -24.65 24.79 -10.82
C ARG A 597 -25.81 24.66 -9.83
N LYS A 598 -26.19 23.44 -9.46
CA LYS A 598 -27.27 23.17 -8.50
C LYS A 598 -26.78 23.32 -7.06
N ASN A 599 -25.55 22.91 -6.78
CA ASN A 599 -24.93 22.94 -5.47
C ASN A 599 -23.54 23.62 -5.55
N PRO A 600 -23.47 24.96 -5.42
CA PRO A 600 -22.22 25.70 -5.44
C PRO A 600 -21.27 25.32 -4.29
N TYR A 601 -21.80 24.88 -3.15
CA TYR A 601 -20.99 24.44 -2.01
C TYR A 601 -20.15 23.20 -2.36
N MET A 602 -20.78 22.21 -3.01
CA MET A 602 -20.07 21.01 -3.49
C MET A 602 -18.93 21.34 -4.46
N PHE A 603 -19.08 22.41 -5.25
CA PHE A 603 -18.00 22.89 -6.11
C PHE A 603 -16.81 23.41 -5.31
N GLU A 604 -17.04 24.21 -4.26
CA GLU A 604 -15.96 24.73 -3.41
C GLU A 604 -15.29 23.62 -2.59
N GLU A 605 -16.05 22.64 -2.09
CA GLU A 605 -15.52 21.45 -1.42
C GLU A 605 -14.62 20.64 -2.36
N TYR A 606 -15.11 20.35 -3.58
CA TYR A 606 -14.35 19.64 -4.60
C TYR A 606 -13.08 20.40 -5.01
N LYS A 607 -13.19 21.71 -5.22
CA LYS A 607 -12.06 22.59 -5.57
C LYS A 607 -11.01 22.59 -4.46
N THR A 608 -11.44 22.72 -3.20
CA THR A 608 -10.55 22.69 -2.03
C THR A 608 -9.82 21.34 -1.94
N ALA A 609 -10.55 20.22 -2.03
CA ALA A 609 -9.96 18.88 -2.00
C ALA A 609 -8.94 18.67 -3.13
N LYS A 610 -9.25 19.14 -4.35
CA LYS A 610 -8.34 19.02 -5.51
C LYS A 610 -7.07 19.85 -5.33
N ILE A 611 -7.20 21.10 -4.90
CA ILE A 611 -6.06 22.00 -4.65
C ILE A 611 -5.17 21.42 -3.55
N GLN A 612 -5.75 20.97 -2.43
CA GLN A 612 -5.00 20.34 -1.34
C GLN A 612 -4.23 19.10 -1.81
N SER A 613 -4.87 18.20 -2.56
CA SER A 613 -4.24 17.00 -3.12
C SER A 613 -3.05 17.34 -4.04
N GLN A 614 -3.20 18.38 -4.86
CA GLN A 614 -2.13 18.86 -5.73
C GLN A 614 -0.98 19.53 -4.95
N LYS A 615 -1.30 20.33 -3.93
CA LYS A 615 -0.30 20.98 -3.05
C LYS A 615 0.48 19.97 -2.22
N LYS A 616 -0.16 18.90 -1.73
CA LYS A 616 0.50 17.75 -1.10
C LYS A 616 1.47 17.06 -2.07
N THR A 617 1.01 16.79 -3.30
CA THR A 617 1.86 16.22 -4.37
C THR A 617 3.07 17.13 -4.66
N HIS A 618 2.83 18.44 -4.72
CA HIS A 618 3.85 19.45 -4.95
C HIS A 618 4.91 19.48 -3.84
N PHE A 619 4.49 19.48 -2.57
CA PHE A 619 5.38 19.36 -1.42
C PHE A 619 6.24 18.09 -1.50
N ILE A 620 5.64 16.93 -1.79
CA ILE A 620 6.36 15.66 -1.82
C ILE A 620 7.42 15.64 -2.92
N LYS A 621 7.12 16.19 -4.11
CA LYS A 621 8.07 16.25 -5.23
C LYS A 621 9.19 17.26 -5.04
N ASN A 622 8.92 18.38 -4.35
CA ASN A 622 9.83 19.54 -4.33
C ASN A 622 10.45 19.85 -2.96
N SER A 623 10.10 19.13 -1.90
CA SER A 623 10.66 19.33 -0.55
C SER A 623 12.05 18.72 -0.35
N ASN A 624 12.51 17.87 -1.29
CA ASN A 624 13.72 17.05 -1.19
C ASN A 624 13.70 15.99 -0.07
N PHE A 625 12.55 15.75 0.55
CA PHE A 625 12.39 14.70 1.57
C PHE A 625 12.06 13.32 1.01
N TYR A 626 11.66 13.23 -0.26
CA TYR A 626 11.16 12.01 -0.89
C TYR A 626 11.82 11.83 -2.27
N ASN A 627 13.13 11.62 -2.27
CA ASN A 627 13.93 11.65 -3.48
C ASN A 627 13.78 10.38 -4.33
N TYR A 628 13.35 9.28 -3.70
CA TYR A 628 13.29 7.97 -4.35
C TYR A 628 11.87 7.51 -4.65
N SER A 629 10.89 8.01 -3.91
CA SER A 629 9.49 7.58 -3.97
C SER A 629 8.55 8.52 -4.74
N ALA A 630 8.96 9.77 -5.04
CA ALA A 630 8.11 10.79 -5.65
C ALA A 630 8.01 10.75 -7.19
N VAL A 631 7.98 9.55 -7.80
CA VAL A 631 7.97 9.37 -9.27
C VAL A 631 6.57 9.07 -9.81
N GLY A 632 6.19 9.69 -10.93
CA GLY A 632 4.92 9.42 -11.61
C GLY A 632 3.68 9.86 -10.80
N ASP A 633 2.66 8.99 -10.79
CA ASP A 633 1.50 9.07 -9.90
C ASP A 633 1.92 8.54 -8.51
N ILE A 634 1.93 9.40 -7.51
CA ILE A 634 2.49 9.10 -6.18
C ILE A 634 1.54 8.20 -5.37
N ASN A 635 2.06 7.05 -4.93
CA ASN A 635 1.38 6.16 -3.98
C ASN A 635 1.84 6.45 -2.54
N THR A 636 0.91 6.56 -1.61
CA THR A 636 1.17 6.90 -0.20
C THR A 636 2.05 5.88 0.51
N PHE A 637 1.84 4.58 0.30
CA PHE A 637 2.65 3.53 0.92
C PHE A 637 4.15 3.66 0.60
N LEU A 638 4.51 4.14 -0.60
CA LEU A 638 5.90 4.30 -1.02
C LEU A 638 6.55 5.51 -0.34
N ILE A 639 5.80 6.61 -0.21
CA ILE A 639 6.23 7.80 0.54
C ILE A 639 6.40 7.47 2.03
N PHE A 640 5.48 6.67 2.60
CA PHE A 640 5.62 6.16 3.95
C PHE A 640 6.84 5.26 4.08
N ALA A 641 7.11 4.34 3.16
CA ALA A 641 8.29 3.49 3.23
C ALA A 641 9.60 4.29 3.29
N GLU A 642 9.74 5.35 2.49
CA GLU A 642 10.88 6.29 2.58
C GLU A 642 10.88 7.06 3.91
N ARG A 643 9.71 7.49 4.39
CA ARG A 643 9.57 8.12 5.71
C ARG A 643 10.02 7.20 6.85
N PHE A 644 9.67 5.92 6.83
CA PHE A 644 10.06 4.95 7.86
C PHE A 644 11.59 4.86 7.97
N ILE A 645 12.31 4.74 6.85
CA ILE A 645 13.78 4.74 6.83
C ILE A 645 14.33 6.06 7.38
N SER A 646 13.76 7.18 6.94
CA SER A 646 14.16 8.51 7.40
C SER A 646 13.87 8.80 8.88
N LEU A 647 13.22 7.90 9.63
CA LEU A 647 12.96 8.08 11.06
C LEU A 647 13.71 7.03 11.90
N LEU A 648 14.42 6.10 11.27
CA LEU A 648 15.16 5.04 11.96
C LEU A 648 16.47 5.55 12.56
N THR A 649 16.85 4.95 13.69
CA THR A 649 18.26 4.98 14.12
C THR A 649 19.14 4.16 13.16
N PRO A 650 20.46 4.42 13.10
CA PRO A 650 21.37 3.64 12.25
C PRO A 650 21.38 2.13 12.53
N THR A 651 20.97 1.71 13.73
CA THR A 651 20.87 0.28 14.10
C THR A 651 19.42 -0.20 14.27
N GLY A 652 18.44 0.64 13.91
CA GLY A 652 17.02 0.35 14.09
C GLY A 652 16.47 -0.59 13.02
N ARG A 653 15.21 -1.02 13.21
CA ARG A 653 14.49 -1.85 12.23
C ARG A 653 13.08 -1.33 11.98
N ALA A 654 12.63 -1.36 10.73
CA ALA A 654 11.28 -1.02 10.33
C ALA A 654 10.55 -2.22 9.74
N GLY A 655 9.27 -2.41 10.07
CA GLY A 655 8.44 -3.50 9.55
C GLY A 655 7.10 -2.98 9.07
N ILE A 656 6.83 -3.10 7.78
CA ILE A 656 5.63 -2.51 7.17
C ILE A 656 4.88 -3.50 6.30
N ILE A 657 3.56 -3.35 6.27
CA ILE A 657 2.68 -4.05 5.33
C ILE A 657 2.39 -3.14 4.16
N VAL A 658 2.76 -3.56 2.95
CA VAL A 658 2.68 -2.71 1.75
C VAL A 658 2.33 -3.55 0.53
N PRO A 659 1.74 -2.98 -0.53
CA PRO A 659 1.57 -3.68 -1.80
C PRO A 659 2.91 -4.21 -2.33
N THR A 660 2.91 -5.41 -2.89
CA THR A 660 4.12 -6.07 -3.44
C THR A 660 4.80 -5.25 -4.54
N GLY A 661 4.04 -4.33 -5.17
CA GLY A 661 4.54 -3.36 -6.12
C GLY A 661 5.71 -2.50 -5.61
N ILE A 662 5.92 -2.38 -4.28
CA ILE A 662 7.09 -1.69 -3.70
C ILE A 662 8.45 -2.25 -4.17
N ALA A 663 8.49 -3.51 -4.58
CA ALA A 663 9.71 -4.21 -4.97
C ALA A 663 9.70 -4.64 -6.44
N THR A 664 8.51 -4.80 -7.05
CA THR A 664 8.36 -5.35 -8.39
C THR A 664 8.05 -4.31 -9.47
N ASP A 665 7.45 -3.18 -9.11
CA ASP A 665 6.93 -2.23 -10.10
C ASP A 665 8.01 -1.25 -10.56
N TYR A 666 7.99 -0.89 -11.84
CA TYR A 666 8.96 0.03 -12.44
C TYR A 666 9.05 1.38 -11.71
N TYR A 667 7.93 1.98 -11.31
CA TYR A 667 7.93 3.27 -10.59
C TYR A 667 8.51 3.21 -9.17
N SER A 668 8.62 2.01 -8.59
CA SER A 668 9.23 1.80 -7.26
C SER A 668 10.74 1.57 -7.34
N GLN A 669 11.31 1.40 -8.54
CA GLN A 669 12.69 0.94 -8.74
C GLN A 669 13.71 1.84 -8.04
N ASN A 670 13.52 3.16 -8.03
CA ASN A 670 14.47 4.10 -7.41
C ASN A 670 14.55 3.88 -5.89
N PHE A 671 13.40 3.71 -5.24
CA PHE A 671 13.32 3.40 -3.81
C PHE A 671 13.88 2.00 -3.52
N PHE A 672 13.46 0.99 -4.28
CA PHE A 672 13.93 -0.38 -4.07
C PHE A 672 15.45 -0.50 -4.26
N ASN A 673 16.01 0.15 -5.29
CA ASN A 673 17.44 0.17 -5.53
C ASN A 673 18.19 0.88 -4.39
N HIS A 674 17.65 1.99 -3.87
CA HIS A 674 18.25 2.69 -2.75
C HIS A 674 18.36 1.81 -1.50
N ILE A 675 17.30 1.08 -1.12
CA ILE A 675 17.33 0.22 0.07
C ILE A 675 18.22 -1.01 -0.09
N VAL A 676 18.37 -1.53 -1.31
CA VAL A 676 19.25 -2.66 -1.61
C VAL A 676 20.72 -2.20 -1.64
N ASP A 677 21.03 -1.13 -2.37
CA ASP A 677 22.39 -0.60 -2.52
C ASP A 677 22.95 -0.07 -1.18
N ASN A 678 22.09 0.42 -0.27
CA ASN A 678 22.49 0.84 1.08
C ASN A 678 22.44 -0.28 2.14
N HIS A 679 22.27 -1.54 1.74
CA HIS A 679 22.27 -2.69 2.67
C HIS A 679 21.18 -2.61 3.77
N GLN A 680 20.03 -2.00 3.43
CA GLN A 680 18.92 -1.75 4.36
C GLN A 680 17.79 -2.77 4.25
N LEU A 681 17.70 -3.55 3.18
CA LEU A 681 16.65 -4.59 3.07
C LEU A 681 17.01 -5.80 3.97
N ILE A 682 16.10 -6.23 4.86
CA ILE A 682 16.29 -7.42 5.71
C ILE A 682 15.51 -8.61 5.14
N SER A 683 14.22 -8.41 4.86
CA SER A 683 13.37 -9.48 4.33
C SER A 683 12.12 -8.94 3.63
N LEU A 684 11.59 -9.70 2.68
CA LEU A 684 10.32 -9.42 2.01
C LEU A 684 9.52 -10.71 1.82
N PHE A 685 8.33 -10.76 2.42
CA PHE A 685 7.41 -11.90 2.30
C PHE A 685 6.11 -11.48 1.63
N ASP A 686 5.90 -11.91 0.38
CA ASP A 686 4.73 -11.62 -0.45
C ASP A 686 3.62 -12.66 -0.26
N PHE A 687 2.42 -12.15 -0.02
CA PHE A 687 1.18 -12.89 0.18
C PHE A 687 0.16 -12.55 -0.91
N GLU A 688 -0.52 -13.57 -1.42
CA GLU A 688 -1.70 -13.41 -2.29
C GLU A 688 -2.97 -13.51 -1.43
N ASN A 689 -3.88 -12.54 -1.56
CA ASN A 689 -5.06 -12.43 -0.71
C ASN A 689 -6.16 -13.48 -1.00
N LYS A 690 -5.81 -14.68 -1.50
CA LYS A 690 -6.75 -15.75 -1.87
C LYS A 690 -7.57 -16.25 -0.69
N LYS A 691 -6.96 -16.34 0.49
CA LYS A 691 -7.66 -16.70 1.75
C LYS A 691 -8.33 -15.50 2.44
N LYS A 692 -8.41 -14.34 1.78
CA LYS A 692 -9.03 -13.11 2.28
C LYS A 692 -8.52 -12.70 3.67
N PHE A 693 -7.21 -12.56 3.81
CA PHE A 693 -6.62 -11.87 4.97
C PHE A 693 -7.25 -10.48 5.14
N PHE A 694 -7.50 -9.81 4.02
CA PHE A 694 -8.26 -8.58 3.94
C PHE A 694 -9.57 -8.85 3.16
N PRO A 695 -10.74 -8.89 3.81
CA PRO A 695 -12.00 -9.29 3.18
C PRO A 695 -12.44 -8.44 1.99
N ASP A 696 -12.11 -7.15 2.00
CA ASP A 696 -12.53 -6.15 0.99
C ASP A 696 -11.59 -6.04 -0.19
N ILE A 697 -10.44 -6.71 -0.12
CA ILE A 697 -9.42 -6.66 -1.16
C ILE A 697 -9.59 -7.86 -2.09
N HIS A 698 -9.46 -7.64 -3.40
CA HIS A 698 -9.61 -8.70 -4.39
C HIS A 698 -8.65 -9.87 -4.10
N GLY A 699 -9.12 -11.11 -4.25
CA GLY A 699 -8.36 -12.30 -3.85
C GLY A 699 -7.03 -12.50 -4.59
N SER A 700 -6.86 -11.89 -5.76
CA SER A 700 -5.60 -11.92 -6.53
C SER A 700 -4.66 -10.75 -6.21
N PHE A 701 -5.07 -9.82 -5.34
CA PHE A 701 -4.20 -8.72 -4.93
C PHE A 701 -3.06 -9.26 -4.08
N ARG A 702 -1.87 -8.70 -4.27
CA ARG A 702 -0.66 -9.11 -3.58
C ARG A 702 -0.13 -8.01 -2.68
N PHE A 703 0.20 -8.37 -1.45
CA PHE A 703 0.81 -7.51 -0.46
C PHE A 703 2.02 -8.20 0.15
N SER A 704 2.94 -7.44 0.73
CA SER A 704 4.19 -7.93 1.28
C SER A 704 4.40 -7.42 2.70
N LEU A 705 4.97 -8.29 3.54
CA LEU A 705 5.60 -7.91 4.80
C LEU A 705 7.04 -7.53 4.51
N LEU A 706 7.34 -6.24 4.53
CA LEU A 706 8.66 -5.69 4.25
C LEU A 706 9.37 -5.34 5.55
N THR A 707 10.57 -5.87 5.75
CA THR A 707 11.44 -5.53 6.89
C THR A 707 12.69 -4.82 6.39
N LEU A 708 12.96 -3.66 6.98
CA LEU A 708 14.06 -2.76 6.66
C LEU A 708 14.94 -2.55 7.90
N GLY A 709 16.21 -2.26 7.69
CA GLY A 709 17.22 -1.99 8.70
C GLY A 709 17.85 -0.61 8.52
N GLY A 710 18.40 -0.07 9.60
CA GLY A 710 19.24 1.12 9.55
C GLY A 710 20.59 0.86 8.88
N GLU A 711 21.25 1.94 8.45
CA GLU A 711 22.49 1.93 7.65
C GLU A 711 23.67 1.16 8.28
N HIS A 712 23.71 1.02 9.61
CA HIS A 712 24.81 0.33 10.31
C HIS A 712 24.55 -1.18 10.49
N LEU A 713 23.39 -1.72 10.12
CA LEU A 713 23.15 -3.16 10.19
C LEU A 713 23.87 -3.93 9.08
N ASN A 714 24.20 -3.28 7.96
CA ASN A 714 24.95 -3.82 6.83
C ASN A 714 24.47 -5.23 6.38
N ILE A 715 23.23 -5.32 5.92
CA ILE A 715 22.63 -6.60 5.52
C ILE A 715 23.16 -7.04 4.15
N GLU A 716 23.81 -8.21 4.09
CA GLU A 716 24.29 -8.79 2.82
C GLU A 716 23.36 -9.87 2.25
N ASN A 717 22.73 -10.67 3.13
CA ASN A 717 21.80 -11.73 2.76
C ASN A 717 20.39 -11.36 3.22
N MET A 718 19.46 -11.32 2.27
CA MET A 718 18.07 -10.92 2.47
C MET A 718 17.15 -12.13 2.31
N ASN A 719 16.19 -12.30 3.22
CA ASN A 719 15.27 -13.44 3.18
C ASN A 719 13.99 -13.11 2.41
N PHE A 720 13.61 -13.97 1.46
CA PHE A 720 12.45 -13.79 0.61
C PHE A 720 11.49 -14.98 0.66
N GLY A 721 10.21 -14.70 0.43
CA GLY A 721 9.21 -15.69 0.08
C GLY A 721 8.09 -15.05 -0.71
N PHE A 722 7.60 -15.72 -1.76
CA PHE A 722 6.54 -15.18 -2.63
C PHE A 722 5.36 -16.12 -2.80
N PHE A 723 4.23 -15.53 -3.19
CA PHE A 723 2.96 -16.21 -3.41
C PHE A 723 2.49 -17.04 -2.20
N LEU A 724 2.75 -16.55 -0.98
CA LEU A 724 2.27 -17.18 0.24
C LEU A 724 0.75 -17.01 0.32
N HIS A 725 0.02 -18.07 0.69
CA HIS A 725 -1.44 -18.05 0.75
C HIS A 725 -1.98 -18.11 2.17
N ASN A 726 -1.15 -18.55 3.11
CA ASN A 726 -1.46 -18.59 4.54
C ASN A 726 -0.20 -18.35 5.37
N ILE A 727 -0.38 -18.28 6.69
CA ILE A 727 0.72 -18.09 7.64
C ILE A 727 1.60 -19.34 7.73
N GLU A 728 1.04 -20.54 7.51
CA GLU A 728 1.82 -21.77 7.51
C GLU A 728 2.88 -21.79 6.39
N ASP A 729 2.59 -21.19 5.23
CA ASP A 729 3.54 -21.07 4.12
C ASP A 729 4.77 -20.25 4.53
N TYR A 730 4.63 -19.25 5.42
CA TYR A 730 5.76 -18.52 5.99
C TYR A 730 6.64 -19.40 6.88
N PHE A 731 6.15 -20.49 7.46
CA PHE A 731 6.98 -21.41 8.24
C PHE A 731 7.59 -22.54 7.39
N ASN A 732 7.26 -22.60 6.10
CA ASN A 732 7.80 -23.60 5.18
C ASN A 732 9.12 -23.14 4.56
N GLU A 733 10.22 -23.76 4.97
CA GLU A 733 11.57 -23.42 4.49
C GLU A 733 11.76 -23.64 2.97
N ASN A 734 10.98 -24.51 2.32
CA ASN A 734 11.07 -24.69 0.85
C ASN A 734 10.49 -23.50 0.06
N ARG A 735 9.67 -22.68 0.71
CA ARG A 735 9.07 -21.47 0.14
C ARG A 735 9.91 -20.23 0.39
N LYS A 736 10.98 -20.35 1.19
CA LYS A 736 11.94 -19.29 1.47
C LYS A 736 13.24 -19.48 0.71
N PHE A 737 13.87 -18.38 0.37
CA PHE A 737 15.21 -18.37 -0.19
C PHE A 737 15.90 -17.06 0.16
N ASP A 738 17.22 -17.09 0.19
CA ASP A 738 18.04 -15.91 0.45
C ASP A 738 18.58 -15.35 -0.87
N LEU A 739 18.55 -14.03 -1.00
CA LEU A 739 19.19 -13.31 -2.09
C LEU A 739 20.31 -12.42 -1.54
N LYS A 740 21.41 -12.35 -2.27
CA LYS A 740 22.49 -11.38 -2.07
C LYS A 740 22.25 -10.14 -2.90
N ILE A 741 22.87 -9.03 -2.51
CA ILE A 741 22.85 -7.77 -3.29
C ILE A 741 23.33 -7.99 -4.73
N ALA A 742 24.35 -8.83 -4.92
CA ALA A 742 24.87 -9.18 -6.24
C ALA A 742 23.82 -9.88 -7.13
N ASP A 743 22.92 -10.67 -6.54
CA ASP A 743 21.92 -11.45 -7.28
C ASP A 743 20.89 -10.56 -7.97
N PHE A 744 20.56 -9.39 -7.41
CA PHE A 744 19.66 -8.42 -8.04
C PHE A 744 20.23 -7.87 -9.35
N LYS A 745 21.53 -7.55 -9.36
CA LYS A 745 22.23 -7.05 -10.56
C LYS A 745 22.32 -8.14 -11.64
N VAL A 746 22.46 -9.40 -11.23
CA VAL A 746 22.51 -10.53 -12.16
C VAL A 746 21.13 -10.81 -12.75
N LEU A 747 20.09 -10.91 -11.91
CA LEU A 747 18.75 -11.32 -12.35
C LEU A 747 17.99 -10.17 -13.04
N ASN A 748 18.14 -8.94 -12.60
CA ASN A 748 17.48 -7.75 -13.16
C ASN A 748 18.51 -6.65 -13.48
N PRO A 749 19.42 -6.85 -14.44
CA PRO A 749 20.51 -5.91 -14.70
C PRO A 749 20.04 -4.52 -15.17
N ASN A 750 18.94 -4.42 -15.92
CA ASN A 750 18.45 -3.14 -16.44
C ASN A 750 17.65 -2.38 -15.37
N THR A 751 16.72 -3.05 -14.68
CA THR A 751 15.79 -2.39 -13.73
C THR A 751 16.25 -2.45 -12.27
N LYS A 752 17.08 -3.44 -11.91
CA LYS A 752 17.49 -3.81 -10.54
C LYS A 752 16.33 -4.07 -9.56
N THR A 753 15.12 -4.25 -10.08
CA THR A 753 13.92 -4.59 -9.29
C THR A 753 14.04 -5.98 -8.66
N CYS A 754 13.12 -6.33 -7.76
CA CYS A 754 13.15 -7.62 -7.08
C CYS A 754 12.77 -8.78 -8.02
N PRO A 755 13.56 -9.86 -8.08
CA PRO A 755 13.13 -11.09 -8.74
C PRO A 755 12.10 -11.82 -7.86
N VAL A 756 11.14 -12.50 -8.50
CA VAL A 756 10.02 -13.17 -7.83
C VAL A 756 10.06 -14.65 -8.15
N PHE A 757 10.24 -15.51 -7.15
CA PHE A 757 10.29 -16.96 -7.31
C PHE A 757 9.31 -17.66 -6.36
N LYS A 758 8.62 -18.70 -6.85
CA LYS A 758 7.65 -19.46 -6.04
C LYS A 758 8.32 -20.44 -5.08
N ALA A 759 9.44 -21.03 -5.50
CA ALA A 759 10.23 -21.96 -4.72
C ALA A 759 11.72 -21.69 -4.85
N LYS A 760 12.50 -22.13 -3.85
CA LYS A 760 13.97 -22.04 -3.86
C LYS A 760 14.59 -22.70 -5.11
N LYS A 761 14.03 -23.84 -5.55
CA LYS A 761 14.47 -24.55 -6.75
C LYS A 761 14.30 -23.70 -8.02
N ASP A 762 13.27 -22.86 -8.09
CA ASP A 762 13.07 -21.96 -9.24
C ASP A 762 14.16 -20.90 -9.31
N PHE A 763 14.56 -20.36 -8.16
CA PHE A 763 15.68 -19.41 -8.07
C PHE A 763 16.99 -20.07 -8.51
N GLU A 764 17.33 -21.25 -7.99
CA GLU A 764 18.59 -21.95 -8.30
C GLU A 764 18.72 -22.29 -9.79
N ILE A 765 17.64 -22.79 -10.41
CA ILE A 765 17.61 -23.08 -11.85
C ILE A 765 17.79 -21.78 -12.66
N THR A 766 17.03 -20.74 -12.34
CA THR A 766 17.08 -19.45 -13.06
C THR A 766 18.44 -18.79 -12.93
N MET A 767 19.00 -18.74 -11.72
CA MET A 767 20.28 -18.09 -11.44
C MET A 767 21.43 -18.72 -12.22
N ARG A 768 21.43 -20.06 -12.37
CA ARG A 768 22.44 -20.73 -13.23
C ARG A 768 22.33 -20.32 -14.69
N ALA A 769 21.12 -20.16 -15.23
CA ALA A 769 20.96 -19.69 -16.60
C ALA A 769 21.52 -18.27 -16.79
N TYR A 770 21.28 -17.36 -15.83
CA TYR A 770 21.85 -16.02 -15.85
C TYR A 770 23.38 -15.99 -15.67
N ASN A 771 23.94 -16.91 -14.88
CA ASN A 771 25.39 -17.02 -14.73
C ASN A 771 26.07 -17.61 -15.98
N MET A 772 25.34 -18.39 -16.78
CA MET A 772 25.89 -19.07 -17.95
C MET A 772 25.72 -18.27 -19.24
N PHE A 773 24.65 -17.50 -19.38
CA PHE A 773 24.34 -16.77 -20.61
C PHE A 773 24.16 -15.28 -20.38
N PRO A 774 24.61 -14.45 -21.34
CA PRO A 774 24.26 -13.03 -21.34
C PRO A 774 22.75 -12.84 -21.55
N ILE A 775 22.25 -11.70 -21.06
CA ILE A 775 20.90 -11.24 -21.38
C ILE A 775 20.81 -10.75 -22.83
N LEU A 776 19.58 -10.71 -23.37
CA LEU A 776 19.33 -10.30 -24.74
C LEU A 776 19.81 -8.87 -25.07
N LEU A 777 19.51 -7.90 -24.20
CA LEU A 777 19.88 -6.50 -24.33
C LEU A 777 20.17 -5.87 -22.97
N ASP A 778 21.45 -5.57 -22.72
CA ASP A 778 21.92 -4.78 -21.59
C ASP A 778 21.94 -3.30 -21.97
N GLU A 779 20.95 -2.55 -21.50
CA GLU A 779 20.77 -1.13 -21.80
C GLU A 779 21.82 -0.27 -21.08
N ASN A 780 22.39 -0.75 -19.98
CA ASN A 780 23.38 0.00 -19.20
C ASN A 780 24.77 -0.05 -19.83
N ASN A 781 25.13 -1.19 -20.44
CA ASN A 781 26.42 -1.39 -21.10
C ASN A 781 26.34 -1.34 -22.63
N ASN A 782 25.17 -1.00 -23.21
CA ASN A 782 24.90 -1.02 -24.64
C ASN A 782 25.30 -2.35 -25.33
N LYS A 783 25.11 -3.48 -24.65
CA LYS A 783 25.39 -4.81 -25.21
C LYS A 783 24.12 -5.44 -25.76
N ASN A 784 24.08 -5.67 -27.06
CA ASN A 784 22.96 -6.28 -27.78
C ASN A 784 23.44 -7.53 -28.52
N ILE A 785 23.33 -8.70 -27.89
CA ILE A 785 23.99 -9.93 -28.38
C ILE A 785 23.38 -10.47 -29.68
N TRP A 786 22.09 -10.21 -29.90
CA TRP A 786 21.38 -10.61 -31.12
C TRP A 786 21.09 -9.41 -32.06
N ASN A 787 21.66 -8.23 -31.77
CA ASN A 787 21.42 -6.99 -32.50
C ASN A 787 19.91 -6.73 -32.76
N VAL A 788 19.09 -7.00 -31.74
CA VAL A 788 17.64 -6.89 -31.83
C VAL A 788 17.21 -5.43 -31.75
N THR A 789 16.30 -5.03 -32.63
CA THR A 789 15.52 -3.79 -32.51
C THR A 789 14.07 -4.17 -32.26
N MET A 790 13.47 -3.69 -31.17
CA MET A 790 12.07 -4.00 -30.85
C MET A 790 11.15 -2.86 -31.25
N ARG A 791 10.02 -3.20 -31.88
CA ARG A 791 8.89 -2.27 -32.06
C ARG A 791 7.61 -2.90 -31.50
N GLN A 792 6.93 -2.15 -30.63
CA GLN A 792 5.56 -2.49 -30.25
C GLN A 792 4.65 -2.14 -31.41
N GLY A 793 3.87 -3.10 -31.91
CA GLY A 793 2.88 -2.95 -32.98
C GLY A 793 3.09 -1.77 -33.95
N LEU A 794 3.48 -2.03 -35.19
CA LEU A 794 3.60 -0.98 -36.21
C LEU A 794 2.29 -0.21 -36.43
N VAL A 795 1.15 -0.73 -35.98
CA VAL A 795 -0.18 -0.10 -36.09
C VAL A 795 -0.92 -0.11 -34.74
N HIS A 796 -1.36 1.07 -34.31
CA HIS A 796 -2.05 1.28 -33.04
C HIS A 796 -3.57 1.36 -33.22
N LEU A 797 -4.32 0.34 -32.77
CA LEU A 797 -5.76 0.21 -33.10
C LEU A 797 -6.61 1.46 -32.78
N THR A 798 -6.43 2.09 -31.62
CA THR A 798 -7.25 3.24 -31.22
C THR A 798 -6.92 4.53 -31.97
N GLU A 799 -5.64 4.89 -32.06
CA GLU A 799 -5.20 6.12 -32.73
C GLU A 799 -5.33 6.03 -34.25
N ASP A 800 -4.92 4.92 -34.84
CA ASP A 800 -4.97 4.71 -36.29
C ASP A 800 -6.41 4.49 -36.78
N SER A 801 -7.31 3.97 -35.93
CA SER A 801 -8.76 3.98 -36.22
C SER A 801 -9.31 5.41 -36.31
N LYS A 802 -8.92 6.31 -35.40
CA LYS A 802 -9.34 7.73 -35.47
C LYS A 802 -8.81 8.42 -36.73
N LYS A 803 -7.61 8.04 -37.18
CA LYS A 803 -6.98 8.53 -38.42
C LYS A 803 -7.51 7.85 -39.69
N LYS A 804 -8.49 6.93 -39.59
CA LYS A 804 -9.05 6.14 -40.70
C LYS A 804 -8.01 5.33 -41.50
N ILE A 805 -6.92 4.95 -40.85
CA ILE A 805 -5.84 4.14 -41.44
C ILE A 805 -6.25 2.66 -41.55
N LEU A 806 -7.04 2.18 -40.59
CA LEU A 806 -7.52 0.79 -40.57
C LEU A 806 -8.72 0.62 -41.50
N LYS A 807 -8.66 -0.40 -42.37
CA LYS A 807 -9.74 -0.76 -43.29
C LYS A 807 -10.29 -2.15 -43.00
N SER A 808 -11.60 -2.34 -43.14
CA SER A 808 -12.24 -3.65 -43.11
C SER A 808 -12.12 -4.35 -44.47
N LEU A 809 -12.45 -5.64 -44.54
CA LEU A 809 -12.44 -6.38 -45.80
C LEU A 809 -13.39 -5.75 -46.83
N ASP A 810 -14.56 -5.27 -46.40
CA ASP A 810 -15.53 -4.61 -47.27
C ASP A 810 -15.01 -3.29 -47.84
N ASP A 811 -14.18 -2.57 -47.07
CA ASP A 811 -13.61 -1.28 -47.50
C ASP A 811 -12.54 -1.42 -48.59
N ILE A 812 -11.94 -2.59 -48.78
CA ILE A 812 -10.77 -2.80 -49.66
C ILE A 812 -11.04 -3.70 -50.86
N LYS A 813 -12.29 -4.17 -51.07
CA LYS A 813 -12.63 -5.14 -52.13
C LYS A 813 -12.16 -4.73 -53.53
N SER A 814 -12.08 -3.44 -53.82
CA SER A 814 -11.65 -2.91 -55.13
C SER A 814 -10.13 -2.79 -55.30
N ASN A 815 -9.36 -2.73 -54.20
CA ASN A 815 -7.91 -2.41 -54.20
C ASN A 815 -7.11 -3.38 -53.32
N ILE A 816 -7.54 -4.65 -53.22
CA ILE A 816 -7.03 -5.59 -52.22
C ILE A 816 -5.50 -5.80 -52.28
N GLU A 817 -4.88 -5.61 -53.45
CA GLU A 817 -3.45 -5.77 -53.68
C GLU A 817 -2.58 -4.69 -53.00
N GLU A 818 -3.15 -3.52 -52.67
CA GLU A 818 -2.46 -2.41 -52.00
C GLU A 818 -2.49 -2.54 -50.46
N PHE A 819 -3.28 -3.48 -49.94
CA PHE A 819 -3.52 -3.65 -48.51
C PHE A 819 -2.98 -4.98 -47.98
N ILE A 820 -2.36 -4.92 -46.80
CA ILE A 820 -1.80 -6.08 -46.10
C ILE A 820 -2.69 -6.45 -44.90
N PRO A 821 -2.90 -7.75 -44.62
CA PRO A 821 -3.60 -8.22 -43.42
C PRO A 821 -2.87 -7.80 -42.14
N LEU A 822 -3.59 -7.15 -41.21
CA LEU A 822 -3.05 -6.79 -39.90
C LEU A 822 -3.15 -7.97 -38.92
N TYR A 823 -2.01 -8.51 -38.49
CA TYR A 823 -1.94 -9.61 -37.55
C TYR A 823 -2.12 -9.15 -36.09
N GLU A 824 -3.04 -9.81 -35.38
CA GLU A 824 -3.24 -9.66 -33.94
C GLU A 824 -2.70 -10.88 -33.19
N GLY A 825 -2.30 -10.72 -31.93
CA GLY A 825 -1.72 -11.82 -31.13
C GLY A 825 -2.63 -13.04 -30.92
N ARG A 826 -3.93 -12.93 -31.19
CA ARG A 826 -4.88 -14.06 -31.12
C ARG A 826 -4.84 -14.95 -32.36
N MET A 827 -4.27 -14.47 -33.46
CA MET A 827 -4.21 -15.19 -34.74
C MET A 827 -3.05 -16.19 -34.82
N MET A 828 -2.12 -16.15 -33.86
CA MET A 828 -0.89 -16.93 -33.90
C MET A 828 -0.66 -17.81 -32.66
N LYS A 829 0.07 -18.91 -32.85
CA LYS A 829 0.58 -19.86 -31.86
C LYS A 829 2.07 -20.17 -32.14
N ILE A 830 2.66 -21.05 -31.32
CA ILE A 830 4.08 -21.44 -31.44
C ILE A 830 4.34 -22.03 -32.84
N TYR A 831 5.22 -21.38 -33.61
CA TYR A 831 5.51 -21.69 -35.02
C TYR A 831 4.30 -21.68 -35.97
N ASP A 832 3.19 -21.03 -35.59
CA ASP A 832 1.97 -20.99 -36.38
C ASP A 832 1.42 -19.57 -36.49
N HIS A 833 1.59 -18.94 -37.66
CA HIS A 833 1.06 -17.61 -37.96
C HIS A 833 -0.42 -17.63 -38.34
N ARG A 834 -0.98 -18.81 -38.61
CA ARG A 834 -2.33 -19.02 -39.15
C ARG A 834 -3.18 -19.86 -38.21
N ALA A 835 -3.04 -19.64 -36.90
CA ALA A 835 -3.69 -20.42 -35.86
C ALA A 835 -5.18 -20.08 -35.67
N ALA A 836 -5.59 -18.85 -36.00
CA ALA A 836 -6.98 -18.43 -35.92
C ALA A 836 -7.32 -17.22 -36.79
N SER A 837 -8.53 -17.23 -37.36
CA SER A 837 -9.17 -16.07 -38.01
C SER A 837 -9.97 -15.25 -36.99
N ILE A 838 -10.35 -14.02 -37.35
CA ILE A 838 -11.18 -13.13 -36.50
C ILE A 838 -12.56 -12.97 -37.14
N ASP A 839 -13.61 -13.28 -36.40
CA ASP A 839 -15.02 -13.11 -36.80
C ASP A 839 -15.65 -11.90 -36.09
N PHE A 840 -16.41 -11.13 -36.87
CA PHE A 840 -17.12 -9.94 -36.45
C PHE A 840 -18.59 -10.04 -36.89
N ARG A 841 -19.41 -10.77 -36.13
CA ARG A 841 -20.87 -10.78 -36.33
C ARG A 841 -21.54 -9.69 -35.49
N GLU A 842 -22.31 -8.82 -36.15
CA GLU A 842 -22.96 -7.61 -35.61
C GLU A 842 -24.04 -7.83 -34.53
N LYS A 843 -24.38 -9.06 -34.15
CA LYS A 843 -25.65 -9.37 -33.44
C LYS A 843 -25.62 -9.40 -31.91
N THR A 844 -24.67 -8.74 -31.24
CA THR A 844 -24.78 -8.57 -29.78
C THR A 844 -24.31 -7.20 -29.33
N ALA A 845 -25.01 -6.63 -28.35
CA ALA A 845 -24.76 -5.30 -27.75
C ALA A 845 -23.38 -5.11 -27.08
N LYS A 846 -22.43 -6.04 -27.30
CA LYS A 846 -21.02 -5.97 -26.93
C LYS A 846 -20.17 -6.14 -28.21
N ARG A 847 -19.47 -5.08 -28.61
CA ARG A 847 -18.54 -5.02 -29.76
C ARG A 847 -17.27 -5.88 -29.55
N THR A 848 -17.38 -7.18 -29.27
CA THR A 848 -16.22 -8.06 -29.02
C THR A 848 -15.99 -9.00 -30.19
N ALA A 849 -14.90 -8.76 -30.94
CA ALA A 849 -14.41 -9.66 -31.98
C ALA A 849 -14.04 -11.04 -31.38
N ILE A 850 -14.48 -12.12 -32.04
CA ILE A 850 -14.29 -13.51 -31.60
C ILE A 850 -13.18 -14.14 -32.45
N SER A 851 -12.31 -14.92 -31.81
CA SER A 851 -11.27 -15.69 -32.51
C SER A 851 -11.83 -17.06 -32.89
N ILE A 852 -11.70 -17.44 -34.16
CA ILE A 852 -12.09 -18.75 -34.68
C ILE A 852 -10.82 -19.56 -34.96
N PRO A 853 -10.54 -20.63 -34.21
CA PRO A 853 -9.40 -21.50 -34.45
C PRO A 853 -9.44 -22.13 -35.85
N THR A 854 -8.28 -22.24 -36.48
CA THR A 854 -8.11 -22.95 -37.77
C THR A 854 -8.41 -24.44 -37.60
N THR A 855 -9.19 -25.02 -38.51
CA THR A 855 -9.52 -26.45 -38.49
C THR A 855 -8.35 -27.30 -39.03
N SER A 856 -8.36 -28.60 -38.73
CA SER A 856 -7.33 -29.53 -39.25
C SER A 856 -7.27 -29.52 -40.79
N GLU A 857 -8.41 -29.48 -41.46
CA GLU A 857 -8.49 -29.41 -42.92
C GLU A 857 -7.88 -28.11 -43.47
N GLN A 858 -8.15 -26.98 -42.80
CA GLN A 858 -7.57 -25.68 -43.17
C GLN A 858 -6.06 -25.65 -42.96
N HIS A 859 -5.55 -26.22 -41.85
CA HIS A 859 -4.11 -26.33 -41.61
C HIS A 859 -3.42 -27.25 -42.63
N GLN A 860 -4.06 -28.31 -43.10
CA GLN A 860 -3.50 -29.17 -44.16
C GLN A 860 -3.45 -28.47 -45.53
N ASN A 861 -4.30 -27.46 -45.75
CA ASN A 861 -4.28 -26.66 -46.96
C ASN A 861 -3.11 -25.64 -46.93
N ILE A 862 -2.10 -25.86 -47.77
CA ILE A 862 -0.91 -25.00 -47.89
C ILE A 862 -1.18 -23.60 -48.50
N LYS A 863 -2.39 -23.36 -49.01
CA LYS A 863 -2.83 -22.06 -49.54
C LYS A 863 -3.78 -21.32 -48.59
N PHE A 864 -4.09 -21.90 -47.43
CA PHE A 864 -5.01 -21.28 -46.48
C PHE A 864 -4.35 -20.13 -45.72
N THR A 865 -4.99 -18.96 -45.78
CA THR A 865 -4.61 -17.74 -45.05
C THR A 865 -5.68 -17.37 -44.03
N VAL A 866 -5.29 -16.90 -42.85
CA VAL A 866 -6.24 -16.42 -41.84
C VAL A 866 -6.90 -15.10 -42.25
N VAL A 867 -8.13 -14.89 -41.81
CA VAL A 867 -8.88 -13.65 -42.05
C VAL A 867 -8.66 -12.70 -40.87
N PRO A 868 -7.98 -11.55 -41.07
CA PRO A 868 -7.78 -10.55 -40.02
C PRO A 868 -9.04 -9.69 -39.83
N ARG A 869 -9.08 -8.94 -38.73
CA ARG A 869 -10.10 -7.91 -38.51
C ARG A 869 -9.91 -6.67 -39.38
N TYR A 870 -8.65 -6.28 -39.59
CA TYR A 870 -8.27 -5.05 -40.26
C TYR A 870 -7.17 -5.30 -41.28
N PHE A 871 -7.11 -4.39 -42.25
CA PHE A 871 -6.07 -4.30 -43.26
C PHE A 871 -5.47 -2.90 -43.25
N VAL A 872 -4.22 -2.80 -43.68
CA VAL A 872 -3.44 -1.55 -43.67
C VAL A 872 -2.70 -1.40 -45.00
N HIS A 873 -2.63 -0.17 -45.51
CA HIS A 873 -1.94 0.12 -46.76
C HIS A 873 -0.43 -0.15 -46.63
N LYS A 874 0.20 -0.69 -47.69
CA LYS A 874 1.62 -1.06 -47.73
C LYS A 874 2.57 0.06 -47.27
N ASP A 875 2.37 1.28 -47.78
CA ASP A 875 3.21 2.45 -47.46
C ASP A 875 3.27 2.80 -45.96
N ILE A 876 2.21 2.49 -45.21
CA ILE A 876 2.15 2.77 -43.77
C ILE A 876 3.09 1.82 -43.02
N ILE A 877 3.22 0.58 -43.49
CA ILE A 877 4.14 -0.39 -42.91
C ILE A 877 5.58 -0.04 -43.30
N GLU A 878 5.79 0.33 -44.56
CA GLU A 878 7.11 0.72 -45.08
C GLU A 878 7.66 1.97 -44.38
N SER A 879 6.82 2.96 -44.07
CA SER A 879 7.22 4.17 -43.33
C SER A 879 7.45 3.95 -41.83
N ARG A 880 7.00 2.81 -41.27
CA ARG A 880 7.08 2.53 -39.81
C ARG A 880 8.07 1.43 -39.46
N LYS A 881 8.58 0.65 -40.42
CA LYS A 881 9.61 -0.36 -40.18
C LYS A 881 10.97 0.31 -39.88
N PRO A 882 11.91 -0.38 -39.21
CA PRO A 882 13.27 0.13 -39.04
C PRO A 882 13.98 0.34 -40.40
N GLU A 883 14.70 1.45 -40.57
CA GLU A 883 15.36 1.83 -41.84
C GLU A 883 16.32 0.74 -42.36
N GLU A 884 17.01 0.05 -41.46
CA GLU A 884 17.98 -1.01 -41.80
C GLU A 884 17.33 -2.38 -42.07
N TYR A 885 16.00 -2.51 -42.08
CA TYR A 885 15.30 -3.80 -42.19
C TYR A 885 14.74 -4.04 -43.60
N SER A 886 15.25 -5.07 -44.28
CA SER A 886 14.98 -5.35 -45.70
C SER A 886 14.06 -6.55 -45.97
N TYR A 887 13.59 -7.26 -44.95
CA TYR A 887 12.80 -8.48 -45.13
C TYR A 887 11.28 -8.21 -45.09
N GLU A 888 10.50 -9.01 -45.82
CA GLU A 888 9.03 -8.94 -45.88
C GLU A 888 8.34 -9.82 -44.83
N TRP A 889 9.03 -10.17 -43.75
CA TRP A 889 8.51 -10.97 -42.65
C TRP A 889 9.21 -10.54 -41.36
N VAL A 890 8.60 -10.81 -40.21
CA VAL A 890 9.15 -10.42 -38.90
C VAL A 890 8.98 -11.54 -37.88
N LEU A 891 10.00 -11.76 -37.06
CA LEU A 891 9.86 -12.55 -35.84
C LEU A 891 9.01 -11.75 -34.86
N ALA A 892 7.86 -12.28 -34.44
CA ALA A 892 7.00 -11.62 -33.48
C ALA A 892 6.63 -12.55 -32.33
N PHE A 893 6.37 -11.95 -31.17
CA PHE A 893 5.80 -12.67 -30.03
C PHE A 893 4.57 -11.96 -29.47
N ARG A 894 3.75 -12.72 -28.74
CA ARG A 894 2.54 -12.22 -28.11
C ARG A 894 2.85 -11.35 -26.90
N ASP A 895 2.43 -10.08 -26.97
CA ASP A 895 2.51 -9.17 -25.83
C ASP A 895 1.55 -9.63 -24.72
N VAL A 896 0.29 -9.92 -25.07
CA VAL A 896 -0.73 -10.30 -24.09
C VAL A 896 -0.57 -11.78 -23.71
N THR A 897 -0.10 -12.04 -22.49
CA THR A 897 0.19 -13.37 -21.94
C THR A 897 0.08 -13.41 -20.42
N ALA A 898 0.06 -14.59 -19.80
CA ALA A 898 0.04 -14.76 -18.35
C ALA A 898 0.83 -16.01 -17.94
N THR A 899 1.29 -16.04 -16.69
CA THR A 899 1.97 -17.22 -16.10
C THR A 899 1.04 -18.40 -15.84
N THR A 900 -0.28 -18.20 -16.00
CA THR A 900 -1.31 -19.23 -15.92
C THR A 900 -1.71 -19.77 -17.30
N ASN A 901 -1.20 -19.20 -18.40
CA ASN A 901 -1.44 -19.73 -19.75
C ASN A 901 -0.68 -21.04 -19.96
N GLU A 902 -1.07 -21.77 -21.01
CA GLU A 902 -0.33 -22.95 -21.50
C GLU A 902 1.16 -22.63 -21.67
N ARG A 903 1.48 -21.57 -22.43
CA ARG A 903 2.83 -21.06 -22.66
C ARG A 903 2.84 -19.56 -22.38
N THR A 904 3.88 -19.05 -21.73
CA THR A 904 3.98 -17.61 -21.43
C THR A 904 4.65 -16.88 -22.58
N MET A 905 5.76 -17.43 -23.08
CA MET A 905 6.40 -17.04 -24.32
C MET A 905 5.82 -17.81 -25.52
N ILE A 906 5.32 -17.06 -26.51
CA ILE A 906 4.80 -17.61 -27.77
C ILE A 906 5.34 -16.74 -28.90
N ALA A 907 6.25 -17.29 -29.70
CA ALA A 907 6.88 -16.62 -30.85
C ALA A 907 6.57 -17.34 -32.17
N CYS A 908 6.51 -16.58 -33.26
CA CYS A 908 6.35 -17.08 -34.62
C CYS A 908 6.88 -16.05 -35.64
N ILE A 909 7.13 -16.50 -36.87
CA ILE A 909 7.38 -15.61 -38.00
C ILE A 909 6.04 -15.16 -38.59
N ILE A 910 5.84 -13.85 -38.70
CA ILE A 910 4.65 -13.23 -39.28
C ILE A 910 5.00 -12.67 -40.67
N PRO A 911 4.21 -12.96 -41.71
CA PRO A 911 4.42 -12.41 -43.05
C PRO A 911 4.02 -10.93 -43.13
N ASN A 912 4.60 -10.21 -44.09
CA ASN A 912 4.25 -8.85 -44.52
C ASN A 912 4.35 -7.74 -43.45
N LEU A 913 5.02 -7.99 -42.32
CA LEU A 913 5.35 -7.03 -41.23
C LEU A 913 4.17 -6.35 -40.50
N ALA A 914 2.94 -6.45 -41.00
CA ALA A 914 1.79 -5.76 -40.46
C ALA A 914 1.32 -6.38 -39.13
N ILE A 915 1.83 -5.86 -38.01
CA ILE A 915 1.53 -6.32 -36.66
C ILE A 915 0.80 -5.26 -35.82
N ALA A 916 -0.24 -5.67 -35.09
CA ALA A 916 -0.95 -4.83 -34.14
C ALA A 916 -0.23 -4.73 -32.79
N TYR A 917 -0.65 -3.81 -31.92
CA TYR A 917 -0.05 -3.58 -30.58
C TYR A 917 -0.03 -4.82 -29.65
N SER A 918 -0.85 -5.84 -29.93
CA SER A 918 -0.90 -7.10 -29.18
C SER A 918 0.26 -8.06 -29.52
N LEU A 919 1.10 -7.67 -30.49
CA LEU A 919 2.34 -8.34 -30.89
C LEU A 919 3.54 -7.40 -30.72
N ARG A 920 4.69 -8.00 -30.42
CA ARG A 920 6.00 -7.35 -30.36
C ARG A 920 6.85 -7.86 -31.51
N GLY A 921 7.29 -6.97 -32.40
CA GLY A 921 8.17 -7.30 -33.51
C GLY A 921 9.63 -7.24 -33.08
N VAL A 922 10.39 -8.30 -33.39
CA VAL A 922 11.82 -8.47 -33.17
C VAL A 922 12.52 -8.35 -34.53
N PHE A 923 13.22 -7.24 -34.75
CA PHE A 923 13.89 -6.95 -36.02
C PHE A 923 15.39 -7.18 -35.88
N ILE A 924 15.96 -7.99 -36.78
CA ILE A 924 17.39 -8.37 -36.78
C ILE A 924 17.90 -8.25 -38.22
N SER A 925 18.80 -7.29 -38.47
CA SER A 925 19.39 -7.06 -39.81
C SER A 925 20.86 -7.48 -39.92
N LYS A 926 21.58 -7.60 -38.79
CA LYS A 926 23.03 -7.83 -38.76
C LYS A 926 23.46 -9.25 -39.15
N PHE A 927 22.57 -10.23 -38.99
CA PHE A 927 22.89 -11.64 -39.16
C PHE A 927 22.14 -12.25 -40.36
N PRO A 928 22.69 -13.32 -40.98
CA PRO A 928 21.96 -14.08 -42.00
C PRO A 928 20.58 -14.53 -41.51
N PRO A 929 19.52 -14.43 -42.34
CA PRO A 929 18.15 -14.77 -41.96
C PRO A 929 17.97 -16.14 -41.32
N LYS A 930 18.71 -17.14 -41.82
CA LYS A 930 18.68 -18.51 -41.31
C LYS A 930 18.98 -18.62 -39.82
N TYR A 931 19.76 -17.69 -39.24
CA TYR A 931 20.06 -17.70 -37.80
C TYR A 931 18.91 -17.19 -36.93
N ILE A 932 17.93 -16.49 -37.51
CA ILE A 932 16.71 -16.10 -36.79
C ILE A 932 15.90 -17.35 -36.40
N ALA A 933 16.02 -18.45 -37.15
CA ALA A 933 15.43 -19.74 -36.80
C ALA A 933 15.98 -20.30 -35.48
N LEU A 934 17.27 -20.08 -35.18
CA LEU A 934 17.87 -20.48 -33.89
C LEU A 934 17.23 -19.70 -32.74
N LEU A 935 17.16 -18.37 -32.86
CA LEU A 935 16.52 -17.54 -31.84
C LEU A 935 15.04 -17.91 -31.66
N LEU A 936 14.28 -18.07 -32.74
CA LEU A 936 12.89 -18.51 -32.69
C LEU A 936 12.73 -19.85 -31.93
N ALA A 937 13.65 -20.79 -32.15
CA ALA A 937 13.63 -22.06 -31.44
C ALA A 937 13.93 -21.92 -29.95
N ASN A 938 14.90 -21.09 -29.58
CA ASN A 938 15.19 -20.80 -28.18
C ASN A 938 13.99 -20.14 -27.49
N LEU A 939 13.40 -19.10 -28.09
CA LEU A 939 12.25 -18.37 -27.55
C LEU A 939 11.03 -19.28 -27.30
N ASN A 940 10.84 -20.29 -28.13
CA ASN A 940 9.74 -21.25 -28.00
C ASN A 940 10.10 -22.49 -27.15
N SER A 941 11.31 -22.59 -26.62
CA SER A 941 11.71 -23.71 -25.76
C SER A 941 11.06 -23.63 -24.37
N PHE A 942 10.79 -24.77 -23.74
CA PHE A 942 10.36 -24.81 -22.32
C PHE A 942 11.40 -24.21 -21.39
N CYS A 943 12.69 -24.33 -21.71
CA CYS A 943 13.79 -23.78 -20.92
C CYS A 943 13.72 -22.25 -20.84
N TYR A 944 13.57 -21.58 -21.99
CA TYR A 944 13.44 -20.13 -22.05
C TYR A 944 12.10 -19.66 -21.48
N ASP A 945 10.99 -20.31 -21.87
CA ASP A 945 9.65 -19.95 -21.38
C ASP A 945 9.53 -20.10 -19.86
N TYR A 946 10.21 -21.08 -19.27
CA TYR A 946 10.28 -21.22 -17.82
C TYR A 946 10.89 -19.99 -17.16
N ILE A 947 12.01 -19.47 -17.68
CA ILE A 947 12.64 -18.25 -17.15
C ILE A 947 11.71 -17.05 -17.35
N VAL A 948 11.13 -16.88 -18.55
CA VAL A 948 10.14 -15.81 -18.84
C VAL A 948 8.97 -15.87 -17.85
N ARG A 949 8.49 -17.07 -17.53
CA ARG A 949 7.38 -17.29 -16.60
C ARG A 949 7.72 -16.88 -15.16
N GLN A 950 8.98 -17.04 -14.73
CA GLN A 950 9.41 -16.52 -13.41
C GLN A 950 9.46 -14.99 -13.39
N LYS A 951 9.76 -14.35 -14.53
CA LYS A 951 9.94 -12.89 -14.63
C LYS A 951 8.64 -12.13 -14.92
N THR A 952 7.63 -12.80 -15.44
CA THR A 952 6.35 -12.19 -15.83
C THR A 952 5.39 -12.14 -14.65
N SER A 953 5.02 -10.93 -14.20
CA SER A 953 4.08 -10.74 -13.07
C SER A 953 2.65 -10.36 -13.48
N GLY A 954 2.46 -9.88 -14.72
CA GLY A 954 1.19 -9.33 -15.21
C GLY A 954 0.62 -10.04 -16.44
N THR A 955 -0.26 -9.34 -17.16
CA THR A 955 -0.92 -9.84 -18.39
C THR A 955 -0.18 -9.45 -19.68
N HIS A 956 1.00 -8.84 -19.56
CA HIS A 956 1.79 -8.35 -20.68
C HIS A 956 3.26 -8.77 -20.52
N LEU A 957 3.86 -9.25 -21.61
CA LEU A 957 5.30 -9.46 -21.74
C LEU A 957 5.91 -8.21 -22.39
N SER A 958 6.24 -7.24 -21.56
CA SER A 958 6.82 -5.96 -21.96
C SER A 958 8.26 -6.11 -22.45
N ASN A 959 8.73 -5.11 -23.22
CA ASN A 959 10.11 -5.06 -23.70
C ASN A 959 11.13 -5.09 -22.55
N PHE A 960 10.86 -4.39 -21.43
CA PHE A 960 11.79 -4.34 -20.30
C PHE A 960 12.03 -5.72 -19.67
N ILE A 961 11.02 -6.62 -19.68
CA ILE A 961 11.20 -8.00 -19.21
C ILE A 961 12.02 -8.76 -20.23
N PHE A 962 11.61 -8.70 -21.50
CA PHE A 962 12.21 -9.46 -22.59
C PHE A 962 13.70 -9.15 -22.80
N TYR A 963 14.12 -7.89 -22.67
CA TYR A 963 15.52 -7.47 -22.81
C TYR A 963 16.47 -8.13 -21.82
N GLN A 964 16.00 -8.40 -20.60
CA GLN A 964 16.85 -8.90 -19.52
C GLN A 964 16.68 -10.40 -19.25
N ILE A 965 16.18 -11.17 -20.22
CA ILE A 965 16.15 -12.65 -20.15
C ILE A 965 17.43 -13.22 -20.75
N PRO A 966 18.09 -14.18 -20.08
CA PRO A 966 19.25 -14.88 -20.63
C PRO A 966 18.84 -15.66 -21.88
N VAL A 967 19.66 -15.55 -22.93
CA VAL A 967 19.40 -16.20 -24.21
C VAL A 967 20.72 -16.76 -24.73
N VAL A 968 20.66 -17.95 -25.34
CA VAL A 968 21.84 -18.61 -25.92
C VAL A 968 22.39 -17.71 -27.03
N PRO A 969 23.65 -17.23 -26.90
CA PRO A 969 24.28 -16.36 -27.88
C PRO A 969 24.76 -17.18 -29.11
N LEU A 970 24.98 -16.50 -30.23
CA LEU A 970 25.25 -17.15 -31.52
C LEU A 970 26.53 -18.00 -31.50
N GLU A 971 27.53 -17.61 -30.71
CA GLU A 971 28.84 -18.24 -30.61
C GLU A 971 28.78 -19.67 -30.04
N ILE A 972 27.69 -20.03 -29.35
CA ILE A 972 27.51 -21.37 -28.77
C ILE A 972 26.98 -22.37 -29.81
N TYR A 973 26.34 -21.91 -30.88
CA TYR A 973 25.79 -22.81 -31.89
C TYR A 973 26.89 -23.32 -32.83
N LYS A 974 27.35 -24.55 -32.59
CA LYS A 974 28.28 -25.24 -33.49
C LYS A 974 27.63 -25.56 -34.84
N PRO A 975 28.41 -25.71 -35.93
CA PRO A 975 27.88 -26.01 -37.26
C PRO A 975 26.91 -27.21 -37.30
N ASP A 976 27.20 -28.29 -36.58
CA ASP A 976 26.34 -29.47 -36.55
C ASP A 976 24.99 -29.21 -35.88
N LEU A 977 24.98 -28.44 -34.79
CA LEU A 977 23.75 -27.99 -34.14
C LEU A 977 22.94 -27.06 -35.03
N ILE A 978 23.61 -26.14 -35.75
CA ILE A 978 22.95 -25.24 -36.71
C ILE A 978 22.25 -26.07 -37.80
N ASN A 979 22.95 -27.05 -38.37
CA ASN A 979 22.43 -27.96 -39.39
C ASN A 979 21.31 -28.87 -38.87
N LEU A 980 21.26 -29.13 -37.56
CA LEU A 980 20.21 -29.92 -36.93
C LEU A 980 18.95 -29.11 -36.60
N ILE A 981 19.10 -27.85 -36.16
CA ILE A 981 18.01 -27.00 -35.66
C ILE A 981 17.27 -26.29 -36.81
N ILE A 982 18.01 -25.65 -37.73
CA ILE A 982 17.40 -24.80 -38.77
C ILE A 982 16.36 -25.55 -39.62
N PRO A 983 16.65 -26.75 -40.16
CA PRO A 983 15.67 -27.47 -40.98
C PRO A 983 14.38 -27.78 -40.20
N LYS A 984 14.47 -28.13 -38.92
CA LYS A 984 13.30 -28.43 -38.08
C LYS A 984 12.44 -27.18 -37.86
N VAL A 985 13.05 -26.02 -37.66
CA VAL A 985 12.32 -24.76 -37.47
C VAL A 985 11.65 -24.31 -38.76
N ILE A 986 12.31 -24.49 -39.90
CA ILE A 986 11.71 -24.24 -41.22
C ILE A 986 10.52 -25.16 -41.42
N GLN A 987 10.65 -26.46 -41.16
CA GLN A 987 9.55 -27.43 -41.24
C GLN A 987 8.38 -27.07 -40.32
N LEU A 988 8.66 -26.58 -39.11
CA LEU A 988 7.63 -26.13 -38.18
C LEU A 988 6.94 -24.83 -38.63
N SER A 989 7.65 -23.90 -39.24
CA SER A 989 7.13 -22.55 -39.56
C SER A 989 6.54 -22.46 -40.98
N PHE A 990 7.22 -23.01 -41.98
CA PHE A 990 6.87 -22.91 -43.39
C PHE A 990 5.82 -23.96 -43.80
N THR A 991 4.56 -23.67 -43.45
CA THR A 991 3.40 -24.53 -43.74
C THR A 991 2.39 -23.90 -44.71
N SER A 992 2.59 -22.64 -45.09
CA SER A 992 1.80 -21.90 -46.08
C SER A 992 2.74 -21.11 -47.00
N TYR A 993 2.30 -20.83 -48.22
CA TYR A 993 3.03 -19.97 -49.15
C TYR A 993 3.22 -18.53 -48.65
N ASP A 994 2.46 -18.08 -47.66
CA ASP A 994 2.63 -16.76 -47.03
C ASP A 994 4.04 -16.55 -46.45
N LEU A 995 4.70 -17.63 -46.05
CA LEU A 995 6.06 -17.61 -45.48
C LEU A 995 7.14 -18.07 -46.48
N ARG A 996 6.84 -18.06 -47.79
CA ARG A 996 7.84 -18.43 -48.83
C ARG A 996 9.09 -17.57 -48.71
N ASN A 997 8.94 -16.25 -48.56
CA ASN A 997 10.07 -15.33 -48.44
C ASN A 997 10.97 -15.68 -47.24
N PHE A 998 10.39 -16.06 -46.11
CA PHE A 998 11.16 -16.52 -44.95
C PHE A 998 11.95 -17.80 -45.25
N ALA A 999 11.31 -18.80 -45.88
CA ALA A 999 11.95 -20.06 -46.22
C ALA A 999 13.09 -19.89 -47.23
N GLU A 1000 12.88 -19.10 -48.27
CA GLU A 1000 13.89 -18.78 -49.30
C GLU A 1000 15.05 -18.00 -48.69
N ASN A 1001 14.78 -17.01 -47.84
CA ASN A 1001 15.82 -16.28 -47.10
C ASN A 1001 16.62 -17.20 -46.17
N CYS A 1002 16.04 -18.31 -45.70
CA CYS A 1002 16.74 -19.32 -44.91
C CYS A 1002 17.47 -20.39 -45.76
N GLY A 1003 17.34 -20.34 -47.10
CA GLY A 1003 17.98 -21.28 -48.02
C GLY A 1003 17.14 -22.51 -48.39
N TYR A 1004 15.82 -22.49 -48.13
CA TYR A 1004 14.89 -23.55 -48.55
C TYR A 1004 13.98 -23.08 -49.68
N SER A 1005 14.05 -23.76 -50.83
CA SER A 1005 13.29 -23.44 -52.05
C SER A 1005 12.20 -24.47 -52.39
N GLY A 1006 11.96 -25.46 -51.52
CA GLY A 1006 10.92 -26.48 -51.70
C GLY A 1006 9.49 -25.98 -51.44
N PRO A 1007 8.47 -26.83 -51.63
CA PRO A 1007 7.10 -26.49 -51.28
C PRO A 1007 6.91 -26.40 -49.74
N PRO A 1008 5.84 -25.71 -49.26
CA PRO A 1008 5.48 -25.69 -47.84
C PRO A 1008 5.26 -27.10 -47.30
N TYR A 1009 5.68 -27.33 -46.05
CA TYR A 1009 5.48 -28.61 -45.38
C TYR A 1009 4.01 -28.82 -45.03
N LYS A 1010 3.52 -30.05 -45.22
CA LYS A 1010 2.17 -30.43 -44.80
C LYS A 1010 2.06 -30.37 -43.27
N TRP A 1011 0.90 -29.95 -42.80
CA TRP A 1011 0.64 -29.87 -41.37
C TRP A 1011 0.30 -31.25 -40.80
N ASP A 1012 1.24 -31.84 -40.06
CA ASP A 1012 1.07 -33.08 -39.31
C ASP A 1012 1.25 -32.82 -37.80
N PHE A 1013 0.25 -33.14 -36.98
CA PHE A 1013 0.31 -32.84 -35.55
C PHE A 1013 1.35 -33.68 -34.79
N GLU A 1014 1.49 -34.96 -35.10
CA GLU A 1014 2.40 -35.87 -34.38
C GLU A 1014 3.86 -35.60 -34.75
N GLU A 1015 4.13 -35.39 -36.04
CA GLU A 1015 5.48 -35.02 -36.49
C GLU A 1015 5.91 -33.68 -35.89
N ARG A 1016 5.02 -32.68 -35.89
CA ARG A 1016 5.30 -31.37 -35.29
C ARG A 1016 5.55 -31.47 -33.79
N ASN A 1017 4.81 -32.32 -33.07
CA ASN A 1017 5.04 -32.54 -31.64
C ASN A 1017 6.39 -33.20 -31.38
N CYS A 1018 6.80 -34.19 -32.19
CA CYS A 1018 8.12 -34.80 -32.11
C CYS A 1018 9.24 -33.79 -32.39
N LEU A 1019 9.13 -32.99 -33.45
CA LEU A 1019 10.11 -31.97 -33.82
C LEU A 1019 10.27 -30.91 -32.72
N ARG A 1020 9.16 -30.46 -32.13
CA ARG A 1020 9.17 -29.52 -30.99
C ARG A 1020 9.87 -30.15 -29.77
N ALA A 1021 9.55 -31.41 -29.45
CA ALA A 1021 10.17 -32.11 -28.35
C ALA A 1021 11.68 -32.31 -28.53
N GLU A 1022 12.15 -32.60 -29.75
CA GLU A 1022 13.58 -32.65 -30.06
C GLU A 1022 14.26 -31.28 -29.88
N LEU A 1023 13.63 -30.19 -30.34
CA LEU A 1023 14.15 -28.84 -30.11
C LEU A 1023 14.22 -28.51 -28.61
N ASP A 1024 13.16 -28.80 -27.85
CA ASP A 1024 13.13 -28.59 -26.39
C ASP A 1024 14.25 -29.36 -25.67
N ALA A 1025 14.53 -30.60 -26.08
CA ALA A 1025 15.63 -31.41 -25.57
C ALA A 1025 17.01 -30.84 -25.92
N ILE A 1026 17.21 -30.38 -27.17
CA ILE A 1026 18.45 -29.70 -27.60
C ILE A 1026 18.70 -28.46 -26.74
N TYR A 1027 17.68 -27.63 -26.53
CA TYR A 1027 17.81 -26.46 -25.68
C TYR A 1027 18.07 -26.83 -24.22
N ALA A 1028 17.45 -27.88 -23.69
CA ALA A 1028 17.76 -28.33 -22.33
C ALA A 1028 19.24 -28.70 -22.14
N HIS A 1029 19.87 -29.33 -23.15
CA HIS A 1029 21.32 -29.58 -23.16
C HIS A 1029 22.14 -28.29 -23.29
N LEU A 1030 21.74 -27.36 -24.18
CA LEU A 1030 22.40 -26.06 -24.30
C LEU A 1030 22.37 -25.28 -22.97
N TYR A 1031 21.23 -25.23 -22.30
CA TYR A 1031 21.07 -24.64 -20.95
C TYR A 1031 21.72 -25.48 -19.83
N LYS A 1032 22.30 -26.65 -20.16
CA LYS A 1032 22.96 -27.58 -19.23
C LYS A 1032 22.06 -28.00 -18.06
N TYR A 1033 20.77 -28.15 -18.31
CA TYR A 1033 19.85 -28.70 -17.31
C TYR A 1033 19.98 -30.21 -17.26
N SER A 1034 20.03 -30.76 -16.05
CA SER A 1034 19.93 -32.19 -15.82
C SER A 1034 18.53 -32.72 -16.15
N ARG A 1035 18.40 -34.02 -16.37
CA ARG A 1035 17.10 -34.68 -16.59
C ARG A 1035 16.06 -34.35 -15.51
N ASN A 1036 16.47 -34.34 -14.24
CA ASN A 1036 15.59 -34.04 -13.10
C ASN A 1036 15.13 -32.57 -13.05
N GLU A 1037 15.95 -31.66 -13.56
CA GLU A 1037 15.60 -30.24 -13.66
C GLU A 1037 14.68 -29.99 -14.83
N LEU A 1038 14.96 -30.61 -15.99
CA LEU A 1038 14.07 -30.55 -17.15
C LEU A 1038 12.68 -31.11 -16.81
N GLU A 1039 12.64 -32.26 -16.14
CA GLU A 1039 11.39 -32.86 -15.65
C GLU A 1039 10.64 -31.90 -14.72
N TYR A 1040 11.33 -31.29 -13.75
CA TYR A 1040 10.75 -30.31 -12.85
C TYR A 1040 10.22 -29.08 -13.62
N ILE A 1041 10.99 -28.54 -14.56
CA ILE A 1041 10.60 -27.40 -15.39
C ILE A 1041 9.28 -27.71 -16.10
N ILE A 1042 9.20 -28.85 -16.80
CA ILE A 1042 8.01 -29.23 -17.58
C ILE A 1042 6.80 -29.43 -16.67
N ASP A 1043 6.99 -30.01 -15.47
CA ASP A 1043 5.89 -30.23 -14.52
C ASP A 1043 5.28 -28.91 -14.00
N THR A 1044 5.99 -27.78 -14.08
CA THR A 1044 5.42 -26.47 -13.73
C THR A 1044 4.37 -25.96 -14.73
N PHE A 1045 4.30 -26.53 -15.95
CA PHE A 1045 3.36 -26.14 -17.01
C PHE A 1045 2.03 -26.91 -16.88
N THR A 1046 1.29 -26.62 -15.81
CA THR A 1046 0.07 -27.38 -15.44
C THR A 1046 -1.03 -27.36 -16.49
N VAL A 1047 -1.13 -26.29 -17.30
CA VAL A 1047 -2.14 -26.21 -18.37
C VAL A 1047 -1.78 -27.11 -19.54
N THR A 1048 -0.49 -27.18 -19.93
CA THR A 1048 -0.01 -28.15 -20.91
C THR A 1048 -0.27 -29.57 -20.42
N LYS A 1049 0.02 -29.86 -19.14
CA LYS A 1049 -0.30 -31.17 -18.54
C LYS A 1049 -1.79 -31.52 -18.63
N LYS A 1050 -2.67 -30.57 -18.31
CA LYS A 1050 -4.14 -30.78 -18.41
C LYS A 1050 -4.58 -31.00 -19.86
N TYR A 1051 -4.04 -30.23 -20.79
CA TYR A 1051 -4.34 -30.39 -22.22
C TYR A 1051 -3.92 -31.78 -22.71
N ASP A 1052 -2.70 -32.21 -22.40
CA ASP A 1052 -2.21 -33.53 -22.79
C ASP A 1052 -3.01 -34.67 -22.16
N MET A 1053 -3.30 -34.57 -20.85
CA MET A 1053 -4.13 -35.56 -20.16
C MET A 1053 -5.53 -35.68 -20.78
N ASN A 1054 -6.13 -34.56 -21.20
CA ASN A 1054 -7.46 -34.57 -21.82
C ASN A 1054 -7.47 -35.18 -23.23
N ASN A 1055 -6.41 -34.97 -24.02
CA ASN A 1055 -6.36 -35.42 -25.42
C ASN A 1055 -5.73 -36.80 -25.59
N TYR A 1056 -4.81 -37.19 -24.69
CA TYR A 1056 -3.98 -38.39 -24.84
C TYR A 1056 -4.00 -39.32 -23.62
N ASN A 1057 -4.67 -38.97 -22.51
CA ASN A 1057 -4.66 -39.71 -21.24
C ASN A 1057 -3.26 -39.91 -20.61
N GLU A 1058 -2.24 -39.21 -21.09
CA GLU A 1058 -0.88 -39.20 -20.56
C GLU A 1058 -0.27 -37.80 -20.69
N PHE A 1059 0.80 -37.49 -19.94
CA PHE A 1059 1.54 -36.23 -20.14
C PHE A 1059 2.49 -36.36 -21.34
N ARG A 1060 1.92 -36.53 -22.53
CA ARG A 1060 2.59 -36.87 -23.79
C ARG A 1060 3.80 -35.98 -24.08
N THR A 1061 3.65 -34.66 -23.95
CA THR A 1061 4.72 -33.68 -24.19
C THR A 1061 5.94 -33.94 -23.31
N LYS A 1062 5.72 -34.23 -22.02
CA LYS A 1062 6.80 -34.54 -21.08
C LYS A 1062 7.55 -35.81 -21.50
N ILE A 1063 6.83 -36.85 -21.88
CA ILE A 1063 7.42 -38.13 -22.31
C ILE A 1063 8.28 -37.94 -23.57
N LEU A 1064 7.74 -37.25 -24.58
CA LEU A 1064 8.46 -37.01 -25.84
C LEU A 1064 9.76 -36.20 -25.60
N ILE A 1065 9.70 -35.15 -24.77
CA ILE A 1065 10.87 -34.32 -24.46
C ILE A 1065 11.92 -35.12 -23.69
N LEU A 1066 11.53 -35.88 -22.67
CA LEU A 1066 12.49 -36.67 -21.88
C LEU A 1066 13.13 -37.80 -22.71
N ASN A 1067 12.37 -38.46 -23.57
CA ASN A 1067 12.91 -39.47 -24.49
C ASN A 1067 13.91 -38.85 -25.48
N ALA A 1068 13.58 -37.69 -26.05
CA ALA A 1068 14.49 -36.94 -26.92
C ALA A 1068 15.75 -36.48 -26.16
N TYR A 1069 15.61 -36.03 -24.92
CA TYR A 1069 16.72 -35.65 -24.06
C TYR A 1069 17.68 -36.82 -23.80
N GLU A 1070 17.16 -38.01 -23.52
CA GLU A 1070 17.96 -39.23 -23.34
C GLU A 1070 18.67 -39.66 -24.64
N LYS A 1071 18.01 -39.51 -25.80
CA LYS A 1071 18.64 -39.72 -27.13
C LYS A 1071 19.83 -38.78 -27.34
N PHE A 1072 19.66 -37.48 -27.09
CA PHE A 1072 20.75 -36.50 -27.25
C PHE A 1072 21.82 -36.60 -26.16
N SER A 1073 21.50 -37.13 -24.98
CA SER A 1073 22.50 -37.40 -23.92
C SER A 1073 23.56 -38.42 -24.35
N LYS A 1074 23.26 -39.26 -25.34
CA LYS A 1074 24.23 -40.20 -25.95
C LYS A 1074 25.10 -39.54 -27.03
N GLN A 1075 24.81 -38.30 -27.41
CA GLN A 1075 25.48 -37.52 -28.46
C GLN A 1075 26.15 -36.26 -27.86
N LYS A 1076 26.91 -36.43 -26.77
CA LYS A 1076 27.48 -35.30 -26.01
C LYS A 1076 28.41 -34.40 -26.84
N GLU A 1077 29.08 -34.97 -27.83
CA GLU A 1077 29.97 -34.27 -28.77
C GLU A 1077 29.27 -33.13 -29.54
N LEU A 1078 27.93 -33.17 -29.67
CA LEU A 1078 27.17 -32.07 -30.27
C LEU A 1078 27.13 -30.81 -29.37
N PHE A 1079 27.33 -30.96 -28.07
CA PHE A 1079 27.11 -29.92 -27.05
C PHE A 1079 28.37 -29.53 -26.24
N GLU A 1080 29.35 -30.44 -26.14
CA GLU A 1080 30.72 -30.18 -25.64
C GLU A 1080 31.57 -29.62 -26.76
#